data_AF-A0A0W1ADN7-F1
#
_entry.id   AF-A0A0W1ADN7-F1
#
_cell.length_a   1.000
_cell.length_b   1.000
_cell.length_c   1.000
_cell.angle_alpha   90.00
_cell.angle_beta   90.00
_cell.angle_gamma   90.00
#
_symmetry.space_group_name_H-M   'P 1'
#
loop_
_entity.id
_entity.type
_entity.pdbx_description
1 polymer ?
#
loop_
_entity_poly.entity_id
_entity_poly.type
_entity_poly.pdbx_seq_one_letter_code
_entity_poly.pdbx_strand_id
1 'polypeptide(L)'
;MSMKQDALKFAIVFISLITLSFASLTHAVGNTVVAVDVDGVTGQYTSIVLDSQGYPTISYYDASEQKLKIAHCFTRTCSRFNSIVTPDGATNIGKYTSIALDNTGLPVVSYYDETNSALKVLHCGNIACSLNNTIATPDIMGTVGMYTSITVDNNNYPVVSYYDASNGKLKILHCGNTSCTSGNSIVKPDLSSSNGVQSSIKLNSAGNPVVAYFDFTNTALKILSCGNAQCSSGNSITTVDSSADVGRYPSLMLDSGQKPVVSYLDATNGKLKVLHCGNALCTSGNSLASIASNGIAGYYSSLSLDANNIPTISYYDSTNQNLNVVRCGDANCANNNLISIPDNTGSVGLYTSLKLDASSNPVVSYYDSSNANLNVLRCGSPTCGPNSVYVGDMATDVGRYSAIKLDSNGRPVVSYWDETNGDLKLLHCGDSSCSQGNSITSPYTSGNAGWDTSLDIDASGNPVISFYDFSAQVMRIMHCTSADCSGVNPVATPDILSRRASSLALDPVGNPVVASAGQSDQGLRVVHCGDANCSANNSIASPDFPVFPANADVRGVSLVLDGLGYPVVSFFRADKNQLKLLHCGDVNCTGPNNTMSILDPGAQAADHRSTSVTLDPSGNPVIAYWDTANSALKVIHCGNAACSSGNTIASPATGPNVGIQPSIKIDGETGNPIVSYGTSNSMSILYCGNTTCTAGNVTTAVDPTSQGQDSALVLDANNNPVASYYVTTGKHIKVLHCATKSCQ
;
A
#
# COMPACT_ATOMS: atom_id res chain seq x y z
N MET A 1 -89.17 24.71 6.48
CA MET A 1 -88.01 24.17 5.74
C MET A 1 -86.79 25.01 6.17
N SER A 2 -86.00 24.68 7.20
CA SER A 2 -85.41 23.40 7.67
C SER A 2 -83.97 23.23 7.14
N MET A 3 -82.93 22.96 7.93
CA MET A 3 -82.67 23.16 9.37
C MET A 3 -81.21 22.76 9.67
N LYS A 4 -80.58 23.44 10.65
CA LYS A 4 -79.58 22.92 11.62
C LYS A 4 -78.21 22.36 11.18
N GLN A 5 -77.28 22.60 12.12
CA GLN A 5 -76.16 21.76 12.56
C GLN A 5 -74.91 21.67 11.67
N ASP A 6 -73.69 21.63 12.22
CA ASP A 6 -73.09 22.16 13.45
C ASP A 6 -71.61 21.69 13.39
N ALA A 7 -70.73 22.59 13.83
CA ALA A 7 -69.48 22.41 14.58
C ALA A 7 -68.83 21.01 14.77
N LEU A 8 -67.49 20.97 14.72
CA LEU A 8 -66.52 20.59 15.81
C LEU A 8 -65.09 20.46 15.19
N LYS A 9 -63.95 20.66 15.88
CA LYS A 9 -63.66 21.13 17.26
C LYS A 9 -62.29 21.87 17.32
N PHE A 10 -61.83 22.14 18.53
CA PHE A 10 -60.59 22.78 18.99
C PHE A 10 -59.28 21.99 18.78
N ALA A 11 -58.16 22.75 18.79
CA ALA A 11 -56.81 22.42 19.32
C ALA A 11 -55.89 21.46 18.50
N ILE A 12 -54.54 21.59 18.48
CA ILE A 12 -53.59 22.63 18.98
C ILE A 12 -52.23 22.43 18.24
N VAL A 13 -51.44 23.51 18.07
CA VAL A 13 -50.01 23.53 17.64
C VAL A 13 -49.65 22.90 16.27
N PHE A 14 -49.15 23.74 15.36
CA PHE A 14 -47.84 23.50 14.75
C PHE A 14 -47.13 24.83 14.47
N ILE A 15 -45.83 24.88 14.73
CA ILE A 15 -45.01 26.09 14.67
C ILE A 15 -44.64 26.41 13.22
N SER A 16 -44.75 27.69 12.84
CA SER A 16 -44.30 28.18 11.55
C SER A 16 -42.76 28.23 11.50
N LEU A 17 -42.15 27.43 10.63
CA LEU A 17 -40.73 27.56 10.26
C LEU A 17 -40.59 27.77 8.75
N ILE A 18 -40.17 28.99 8.43
CA ILE A 18 -39.35 29.43 7.29
C ILE A 18 -39.08 28.35 6.22
N THR A 19 -39.65 28.57 5.04
CA THR A 19 -39.26 27.89 3.80
C THR A 19 -37.84 28.29 3.39
N LEU A 20 -36.82 27.56 3.85
CA LEU A 20 -35.52 27.57 3.18
C LEU A 20 -35.66 26.81 1.86
N SER A 21 -35.39 27.49 0.75
CA SER A 21 -35.13 26.84 -0.52
C SER A 21 -33.81 26.07 -0.41
N PHE A 22 -33.88 24.75 -0.22
CA PHE A 22 -32.74 23.88 -0.50
C PHE A 22 -32.47 23.93 -2.00
N ALA A 23 -31.53 24.80 -2.39
CA ALA A 23 -30.94 24.76 -3.71
C ALA A 23 -30.13 23.47 -3.80
N SER A 24 -30.72 22.43 -4.41
CA SER A 24 -29.98 21.26 -4.85
C SER A 24 -29.02 21.71 -5.94
N LEU A 25 -27.75 21.91 -5.58
CA LEU A 25 -26.67 22.05 -6.55
C LEU A 25 -26.00 20.70 -6.72
N THR A 26 -25.88 20.30 -7.97
CA THR A 26 -25.20 19.09 -8.43
C THR A 26 -23.70 19.19 -8.13
N HIS A 27 -23.19 18.28 -7.31
CA HIS A 27 -21.76 17.96 -7.31
C HIS A 27 -21.36 17.41 -8.69
N ALA A 28 -20.11 17.60 -9.10
CA ALA A 28 -19.60 16.98 -10.31
C ALA A 28 -19.62 15.45 -10.16
N VAL A 29 -20.32 14.77 -11.07
CA VAL A 29 -20.48 13.32 -11.06
C VAL A 29 -19.14 12.67 -11.42
N GLY A 30 -18.56 11.88 -10.50
CA GLY A 30 -17.35 11.08 -10.77
C GLY A 30 -16.14 11.25 -9.81
N ASN A 31 -16.28 11.99 -8.70
CA ASN A 31 -15.20 12.25 -7.72
C ASN A 31 -15.45 11.58 -6.35
N THR A 32 -14.41 11.19 -5.60
CA THR A 32 -14.48 10.10 -4.58
C THR A 32 -13.29 10.05 -3.57
N VAL A 33 -13.09 11.03 -2.68
CA VAL A 33 -11.94 11.13 -1.71
C VAL A 33 -11.43 9.78 -1.13
N VAL A 34 -10.10 9.49 -1.22
CA VAL A 34 -9.50 8.28 -0.62
C VAL A 34 -9.12 8.59 0.81
N ALA A 35 -9.47 7.71 1.73
CA ALA A 35 -8.78 7.56 2.99
C ALA A 35 -7.74 6.42 2.90
N VAL A 36 -6.45 6.77 3.03
CA VAL A 36 -5.29 5.86 2.99
C VAL A 36 -5.08 5.14 4.32
N ASP A 37 -5.23 5.86 5.44
CA ASP A 37 -5.26 5.33 6.80
C ASP A 37 -6.50 5.89 7.52
N VAL A 38 -7.19 5.01 8.24
CA VAL A 38 -8.45 5.28 8.98
C VAL A 38 -8.41 4.75 10.42
N ASP A 39 -7.32 4.08 10.81
CA ASP A 39 -7.24 3.36 12.07
C ASP A 39 -6.82 4.31 13.22
N GLY A 40 -7.76 5.16 13.65
CA GLY A 40 -7.57 6.12 14.75
C GLY A 40 -7.27 7.54 14.29
N VAL A 41 -6.57 8.33 15.11
CA VAL A 41 -6.23 9.74 14.81
C VAL A 41 -4.90 9.79 14.05
N THR A 42 -4.96 9.57 12.74
CA THR A 42 -3.78 9.36 11.87
C THR A 42 -3.36 10.64 11.13
N GLY A 43 -2.45 10.54 10.15
CA GLY A 43 -2.12 11.63 9.20
C GLY A 43 -1.42 12.89 9.76
N GLN A 44 -1.02 12.94 11.03
CA GLN A 44 -0.36 14.13 11.57
C GLN A 44 1.09 14.26 11.08
N TYR A 45 1.56 15.50 10.85
CA TYR A 45 2.93 15.79 10.38
C TYR A 45 3.33 15.08 9.08
N THR A 46 2.38 14.87 8.18
CA THR A 46 2.54 14.08 6.95
C THR A 46 3.61 14.62 5.98
N SER A 47 4.38 13.72 5.37
CA SER A 47 5.38 14.01 4.33
C SER A 47 5.28 13.00 3.18
N ILE A 48 5.34 13.44 1.91
CA ILE A 48 5.19 12.57 0.72
C ILE A 48 6.37 12.64 -0.26
N VAL A 49 6.72 11.49 -0.84
CA VAL A 49 7.56 11.34 -2.02
C VAL A 49 6.85 10.52 -3.09
N LEU A 50 7.19 10.75 -4.36
CA LEU A 50 6.81 9.88 -5.47
C LEU A 50 8.06 9.16 -5.96
N ASP A 51 7.92 7.88 -6.30
CA ASP A 51 8.96 7.14 -7.01
C ASP A 51 9.02 7.49 -8.51
N SER A 52 9.92 6.82 -9.24
CA SER A 52 10.12 7.00 -10.70
C SER A 52 8.86 6.74 -11.55
N GLN A 53 7.88 6.02 -11.03
CA GLN A 53 6.64 5.66 -11.71
C GLN A 53 5.46 6.54 -11.25
N GLY A 54 5.68 7.48 -10.33
CA GLY A 54 4.68 8.40 -9.82
C GLY A 54 3.85 7.85 -8.66
N TYR A 55 4.40 6.90 -7.90
CA TYR A 55 3.70 6.22 -6.82
C TYR A 55 4.03 6.79 -5.44
N PRO A 56 3.03 7.16 -4.61
CA PRO A 56 3.27 7.76 -3.31
C PRO A 56 3.89 6.85 -2.25
N THR A 57 4.89 7.36 -1.54
CA THR A 57 5.27 6.93 -0.18
C THR A 57 5.09 8.09 0.78
N ILE A 58 4.41 7.86 1.90
CA ILE A 58 3.92 8.85 2.84
C ILE A 58 4.40 8.46 4.24
N SER A 59 5.10 9.35 4.96
CA SER A 59 5.38 9.16 6.40
C SER A 59 4.50 10.09 7.23
N TYR A 60 3.96 9.60 8.35
CA TYR A 60 3.07 10.37 9.23
C TYR A 60 3.09 9.84 10.67
N TYR A 61 2.57 10.65 11.59
CA TYR A 61 2.37 10.30 13.00
C TYR A 61 0.93 9.85 13.23
N ASP A 62 0.81 8.73 13.94
CA ASP A 62 -0.44 8.24 14.52
C ASP A 62 -0.52 8.68 15.98
N ALA A 63 -1.52 9.50 16.31
CA ALA A 63 -1.73 10.02 17.66
C ALA A 63 -2.51 9.05 18.57
N SER A 64 -3.21 8.06 18.01
CA SER A 64 -3.90 7.00 18.74
C SER A 64 -2.92 5.91 19.21
N GLU A 65 -2.03 5.45 18.33
CA GLU A 65 -0.96 4.49 18.65
C GLU A 65 0.28 5.15 19.27
N GLN A 66 0.47 6.46 19.08
CA GLN A 66 1.67 7.24 19.44
C GLN A 66 2.92 6.81 18.65
N LYS A 67 2.81 6.57 17.34
CA LYS A 67 3.88 5.98 16.52
C LYS A 67 4.13 6.68 15.18
N LEU A 68 5.30 6.42 14.61
CA LEU A 68 5.59 6.64 13.20
C LEU A 68 4.92 5.54 12.37
N LYS A 69 4.04 5.92 11.44
CA LYS A 69 3.53 5.06 10.37
C LYS A 69 4.08 5.52 9.02
N ILE A 70 4.26 4.58 8.10
CA ILE A 70 4.63 4.84 6.71
C ILE A 70 3.64 4.11 5.81
N ALA A 71 2.94 4.84 4.93
CA ALA A 71 2.07 4.29 3.88
C ALA A 71 2.76 4.40 2.52
N HIS A 72 3.04 3.28 1.86
CA HIS A 72 3.29 3.26 0.41
C HIS A 72 1.98 2.96 -0.32
N CYS A 73 1.64 3.60 -1.44
CA CYS A 73 0.33 3.46 -2.09
C CYS A 73 0.37 2.61 -3.36
N PHE A 74 -0.47 1.58 -3.53
CA PHE A 74 -0.25 0.55 -4.56
C PHE A 74 -0.42 1.07 -5.99
N THR A 75 -1.01 2.25 -6.13
CA THR A 75 -1.32 2.94 -7.38
C THR A 75 -1.00 4.43 -7.26
N ARG A 76 -0.89 5.12 -8.40
CA ARG A 76 -0.81 6.60 -8.45
C ARG A 76 -1.97 7.29 -7.75
N THR A 77 -3.10 6.60 -7.59
CA THR A 77 -4.34 7.14 -7.02
C THR A 77 -4.47 6.90 -5.53
N CYS A 78 -3.58 6.11 -4.88
CA CYS A 78 -3.70 5.65 -3.48
C CYS A 78 -5.04 4.97 -3.12
N SER A 79 -5.89 4.76 -4.13
CA SER A 79 -7.33 4.55 -4.05
C SER A 79 -7.73 3.37 -3.17
N ARG A 80 -6.88 2.36 -3.21
CA ARG A 80 -7.17 0.98 -2.88
C ARG A 80 -5.83 0.26 -3.05
N PHE A 81 -5.56 -0.71 -2.19
CA PHE A 81 -4.24 -1.18 -1.78
C PHE A 81 -3.24 -0.05 -1.42
N ASN A 82 -2.76 -0.06 -0.18
CA ASN A 82 -1.63 0.73 0.33
C ASN A 82 -0.67 -0.23 1.11
N SER A 83 0.34 0.24 1.84
CA SER A 83 1.24 -0.57 2.69
C SER A 83 1.60 0.29 3.89
N ILE A 84 0.80 0.19 4.95
CA ILE A 84 1.00 0.89 6.21
C ILE A 84 1.80 0.00 7.13
N VAL A 85 2.96 0.50 7.51
CA VAL A 85 3.89 -0.19 8.40
C VAL A 85 4.28 0.70 9.55
N THR A 86 4.58 0.05 10.67
CA THR A 86 5.08 0.67 11.90
C THR A 86 6.53 0.18 12.08
N PRO A 87 7.52 0.81 11.40
CA PRO A 87 8.87 0.27 11.26
C PRO A 87 9.70 0.36 12.55
N ASP A 88 9.30 1.24 13.48
CA ASP A 88 9.90 1.42 14.80
C ASP A 88 8.87 1.05 15.87
N GLY A 89 9.21 0.09 16.73
CA GLY A 89 8.29 -0.47 17.72
C GLY A 89 8.10 0.38 18.99
N ALA A 90 8.84 1.48 19.14
CA ALA A 90 8.71 2.38 20.28
C ALA A 90 7.42 3.23 20.23
N THR A 91 7.09 3.91 21.34
CA THR A 91 5.94 4.82 21.47
C THR A 91 6.38 6.25 21.81
N ASN A 92 5.50 7.21 21.50
CA ASN A 92 5.77 8.65 21.46
C ASN A 92 6.94 9.00 20.51
N ILE A 93 6.88 8.42 19.32
CA ILE A 93 7.84 8.64 18.22
C ILE A 93 7.11 9.04 16.94
N GLY A 94 7.81 9.67 16.00
CA GLY A 94 7.28 9.93 14.64
C GLY A 94 6.75 11.35 14.41
N LYS A 95 6.65 12.17 15.46
CA LYS A 95 6.32 13.59 15.34
C LYS A 95 7.35 14.30 14.45
N TYR A 96 6.87 15.26 13.65
CA TYR A 96 7.67 16.05 12.72
C TYR A 96 8.43 15.22 11.66
N THR A 97 7.88 14.09 11.23
CA THR A 97 8.55 13.21 10.25
C THR A 97 8.80 13.90 8.90
N SER A 98 9.92 13.55 8.26
CA SER A 98 10.26 13.97 6.91
C SER A 98 10.88 12.80 6.14
N ILE A 99 10.46 12.61 4.89
CA ILE A 99 10.84 11.48 4.02
C ILE A 99 11.56 11.95 2.73
N ALA A 100 12.58 11.19 2.33
CA ALA A 100 13.25 11.27 1.04
C ALA A 100 13.41 9.85 0.47
N LEU A 101 13.75 9.74 -0.82
CA LEU A 101 14.21 8.49 -1.42
C LEU A 101 15.72 8.56 -1.62
N ASP A 102 16.42 7.44 -1.43
CA ASP A 102 17.82 7.29 -1.86
C ASP A 102 17.94 7.04 -3.37
N ASN A 103 19.16 6.94 -3.91
CA ASN A 103 19.39 6.73 -5.34
C ASN A 103 18.96 5.32 -5.83
N THR A 104 18.53 4.42 -4.95
CA THR A 104 17.94 3.11 -5.28
C THR A 104 16.41 3.10 -5.18
N GLY A 105 15.80 4.22 -4.76
CA GLY A 105 14.36 4.36 -4.55
C GLY A 105 13.88 3.91 -3.17
N LEU A 106 14.78 3.65 -2.21
CA LEU A 106 14.42 3.25 -0.85
C LEU A 106 14.11 4.49 0.02
N PRO A 107 13.03 4.47 0.82
CA PRO A 107 12.73 5.56 1.73
C PRO A 107 13.76 5.73 2.85
N VAL A 108 14.11 6.98 3.11
CA VAL A 108 14.88 7.43 4.27
C VAL A 108 14.06 8.47 5.02
N VAL A 109 13.85 8.25 6.32
CA VAL A 109 12.94 9.03 7.16
C VAL A 109 13.67 9.55 8.39
N SER A 110 13.58 10.86 8.63
CA SER A 110 13.97 11.47 9.91
C SER A 110 12.73 11.73 10.75
N TYR A 111 12.83 11.57 12.08
CA TYR A 111 11.73 11.79 13.02
C TYR A 111 12.21 12.07 14.45
N TYR A 112 11.33 12.70 15.23
CA TYR A 112 11.56 12.95 16.65
C TYR A 112 11.12 11.75 17.51
N ASP A 113 11.93 11.40 18.50
CA ASP A 113 11.61 10.50 19.60
C ASP A 113 11.39 11.34 20.87
N GLU A 114 10.14 11.50 21.29
CA GLU A 114 9.78 12.34 22.43
C GLU A 114 10.11 11.68 23.76
N THR A 115 9.99 10.35 23.84
CA THR A 115 10.35 9.54 25.02
C THR A 115 11.83 9.71 25.38
N ASN A 116 12.70 9.66 24.38
CA ASN A 116 14.15 9.77 24.55
C ASN A 116 14.70 11.18 24.26
N SER A 117 13.83 12.14 23.89
CA SER A 117 14.20 13.51 23.51
C SER A 117 15.21 13.60 22.36
N ALA A 118 15.21 12.63 21.44
CA ALA A 118 16.30 12.37 20.50
C ALA A 118 15.89 12.49 19.02
N LEU A 119 16.89 12.69 18.15
CA LEU A 119 16.73 12.56 16.70
C LEU A 119 16.92 11.08 16.32
N LYS A 120 15.99 10.54 15.52
CA LYS A 120 16.13 9.22 14.90
C LYS A 120 16.11 9.32 13.37
N VAL A 121 16.84 8.41 12.75
CA VAL A 121 16.87 8.22 11.30
C VAL A 121 16.60 6.74 11.00
N LEU A 122 15.59 6.50 10.17
CA LEU A 122 15.23 5.22 9.60
C LEU A 122 15.68 5.20 8.13
N HIS A 123 16.45 4.18 7.74
CA HIS A 123 16.63 3.81 6.35
C HIS A 123 15.85 2.52 6.13
N CYS A 124 14.88 2.55 5.20
CA CYS A 124 14.08 1.38 4.92
C CYS A 124 14.88 0.34 4.14
N GLY A 125 14.65 -0.95 4.42
CA GLY A 125 15.32 -2.05 3.72
C GLY A 125 14.62 -2.49 2.44
N ASN A 126 13.43 -1.94 2.17
CA ASN A 126 12.62 -2.15 0.98
C ASN A 126 11.67 -0.94 0.77
N ILE A 127 11.08 -0.78 -0.43
CA ILE A 127 10.37 0.47 -0.78
C ILE A 127 9.09 0.77 0.05
N ALA A 128 8.43 -0.24 0.63
CA ALA A 128 7.32 -0.02 1.58
C ALA A 128 7.72 -0.12 3.06
N CYS A 129 9.02 -0.06 3.39
CA CYS A 129 9.54 -0.04 4.77
C CYS A 129 9.08 -1.21 5.67
N SER A 130 8.70 -2.35 5.10
CA SER A 130 8.20 -3.50 5.85
C SER A 130 9.31 -4.36 6.45
N LEU A 131 10.47 -4.47 5.78
CA LEU A 131 11.52 -5.43 6.14
C LEU A 131 12.94 -4.89 5.90
N ASN A 132 13.91 -5.44 6.65
CA ASN A 132 15.34 -5.09 6.64
C ASN A 132 15.68 -3.62 6.95
N ASN A 133 14.79 -2.93 7.67
CA ASN A 133 14.98 -1.55 8.10
C ASN A 133 16.19 -1.40 9.05
N THR A 134 16.95 -0.31 8.90
CA THR A 134 17.96 0.11 9.89
C THR A 134 17.54 1.41 10.54
N ILE A 135 17.55 1.45 11.88
CA ILE A 135 17.20 2.64 12.67
C ILE A 135 18.42 3.05 13.50
N ALA A 136 18.78 4.32 13.44
CA ALA A 136 19.84 4.92 14.24
C ALA A 136 19.34 6.12 15.05
N THR A 137 19.98 6.36 16.18
CA THR A 137 19.73 7.51 17.07
C THR A 137 20.98 8.40 17.13
N PRO A 138 21.29 9.18 16.07
CA PRO A 138 22.57 9.87 15.92
C PRO A 138 22.81 11.05 16.88
N ASP A 139 21.77 11.62 17.49
CA ASP A 139 21.89 12.72 18.45
C ASP A 139 20.92 12.52 19.64
N ILE A 140 21.50 12.48 20.85
CA ILE A 140 20.81 12.24 22.13
C ILE A 140 21.11 13.32 23.18
N MET A 141 21.88 14.36 22.82
CA MET A 141 22.41 15.32 23.81
C MET A 141 21.49 16.53 23.94
N GLY A 142 20.55 16.43 24.88
CA GLY A 142 19.49 17.41 25.13
C GLY A 142 18.19 17.03 24.41
N THR A 143 17.28 17.99 24.28
CA THR A 143 16.03 17.83 23.51
C THR A 143 16.27 18.22 22.06
N VAL A 144 16.40 17.23 21.18
CA VAL A 144 16.88 17.38 19.80
C VAL A 144 16.01 16.58 18.83
N GLY A 145 15.92 17.03 17.58
CA GLY A 145 15.27 16.30 16.48
C GLY A 145 13.87 16.79 16.12
N MET A 146 13.35 17.82 16.80
CA MET A 146 12.09 18.45 16.43
C MET A 146 12.19 19.16 15.07
N TYR A 147 11.06 19.24 14.34
CA TYR A 147 10.92 19.97 13.07
C TYR A 147 11.98 19.61 12.03
N THR A 148 12.25 18.31 11.91
CA THR A 148 13.30 17.77 11.04
C THR A 148 12.93 17.83 9.55
N SER A 149 13.92 18.05 8.70
CA SER A 149 13.81 17.97 7.24
C SER A 149 14.99 17.16 6.70
N ILE A 150 14.73 16.21 5.80
CA ILE A 150 15.74 15.28 5.27
C ILE A 150 15.97 15.45 3.77
N THR A 151 17.20 15.17 3.36
CA THR A 151 17.62 14.90 1.99
C THR A 151 18.72 13.82 2.01
N VAL A 152 19.10 13.30 0.85
CA VAL A 152 20.08 12.22 0.70
C VAL A 152 21.14 12.66 -0.31
N ASP A 153 22.42 12.36 -0.05
CA ASP A 153 23.52 12.70 -0.96
C ASP A 153 23.73 11.64 -2.06
N ASN A 154 24.70 11.89 -2.96
CA ASN A 154 25.04 10.98 -4.06
C ASN A 154 25.65 9.64 -3.59
N ASN A 155 26.01 9.49 -2.31
CA ASN A 155 26.52 8.26 -1.69
C ASN A 155 25.43 7.52 -0.88
N ASN A 156 24.17 7.95 -0.99
CA ASN A 156 23.03 7.52 -0.16
C ASN A 156 23.17 7.86 1.33
N TYR A 157 23.97 8.87 1.69
CA TYR A 157 24.14 9.29 3.09
C TYR A 157 23.05 10.31 3.47
N PRO A 158 22.29 10.07 4.55
CA PRO A 158 21.27 11.02 4.99
C PRO A 158 21.86 12.35 5.48
N VAL A 159 21.23 13.45 5.08
CA VAL A 159 21.56 14.81 5.51
C VAL A 159 20.29 15.47 6.05
N VAL A 160 20.36 15.95 7.29
CA VAL A 160 19.17 16.33 8.08
C VAL A 160 19.37 17.71 8.72
N SER A 161 18.41 18.62 8.52
CA SER A 161 18.30 19.84 9.34
C SER A 161 17.25 19.65 10.42
N TYR A 162 17.54 20.06 11.66
CA TYR A 162 16.65 19.84 12.81
C TYR A 162 16.87 20.86 13.93
N TYR A 163 15.89 20.96 14.83
CA TYR A 163 15.92 21.87 15.98
C TYR A 163 16.48 21.18 17.24
N ASP A 164 17.43 21.84 17.89
CA ASP A 164 17.94 21.60 19.25
C ASP A 164 17.20 22.55 20.20
N ALA A 165 16.13 22.06 20.81
CA ALA A 165 15.24 22.85 21.66
C ALA A 165 15.89 23.23 23.00
N SER A 166 16.84 22.42 23.51
CA SER A 166 17.57 22.76 24.73
C SER A 166 18.51 23.96 24.56
N ASN A 167 19.04 24.18 23.35
CA ASN A 167 19.96 25.28 23.05
C ASN A 167 19.34 26.39 22.17
N GLY A 168 18.14 26.16 21.63
CA GLY A 168 17.48 27.04 20.66
C GLY A 168 18.18 27.09 19.30
N LYS A 169 18.76 25.98 18.81
CA LYS A 169 19.65 26.00 17.63
C LYS A 169 19.19 25.15 16.47
N LEU A 170 19.46 25.63 15.26
CA LEU A 170 19.54 24.81 14.05
C LEU A 170 20.77 23.91 14.16
N LYS A 171 20.57 22.60 14.05
CA LYS A 171 21.63 21.61 13.84
C LYS A 171 21.52 21.04 12.44
N ILE A 172 22.68 20.68 11.88
CA ILE A 172 22.79 19.88 10.64
C ILE A 172 23.51 18.59 10.98
N LEU A 173 22.92 17.46 10.63
CA LEU A 173 23.54 16.13 10.63
C LEU A 173 23.90 15.77 9.18
N HIS A 174 25.11 15.27 8.98
CA HIS A 174 25.50 14.50 7.80
C HIS A 174 25.95 13.13 8.29
N CYS A 175 25.28 12.07 7.87
CA CYS A 175 25.67 10.72 8.27
C CYS A 175 26.99 10.29 7.62
N GLY A 176 27.74 9.42 8.30
CA GLY A 176 29.00 8.87 7.77
C GLY A 176 28.83 7.57 6.98
N ASN A 177 27.64 6.98 7.04
CA ASN A 177 27.21 5.84 6.25
C ASN A 177 25.67 5.90 6.03
N THR A 178 25.13 5.06 5.15
CA THR A 178 23.71 5.01 4.78
C THR A 178 22.78 4.83 5.98
N SER A 179 23.13 3.92 6.91
CA SER A 179 22.35 3.64 8.13
C SER A 179 22.59 4.62 9.28
N CYS A 180 23.39 5.68 9.11
CA CYS A 180 23.76 6.65 10.17
C CYS A 180 24.36 6.04 11.45
N THR A 181 25.00 4.87 11.37
CA THR A 181 25.54 4.13 12.54
C THR A 181 26.97 4.47 12.89
N SER A 182 27.74 5.10 11.99
CA SER A 182 29.14 5.47 12.24
C SER A 182 29.60 6.64 11.37
N GLY A 183 30.65 7.35 11.80
CA GLY A 183 31.28 8.44 11.03
C GLY A 183 30.45 9.73 10.90
N ASN A 184 29.34 9.85 11.63
CA ASN A 184 28.42 10.99 11.55
C ASN A 184 29.08 12.32 11.93
N SER A 185 28.70 13.40 11.24
CA SER A 185 29.07 14.78 11.56
C SER A 185 27.83 15.57 11.98
N ILE A 186 27.88 16.26 13.11
CA ILE A 186 26.80 17.13 13.61
C ILE A 186 27.38 18.52 13.88
N VAL A 187 26.80 19.55 13.26
CA VAL A 187 27.28 20.94 13.35
C VAL A 187 26.16 21.92 13.69
N LYS A 188 26.54 23.07 14.27
CA LYS A 188 25.66 24.20 14.63
C LYS A 188 26.08 25.43 13.81
N PRO A 189 25.62 25.58 12.55
CA PRO A 189 26.16 26.57 11.62
C PRO A 189 25.75 28.01 11.92
N ASP A 190 24.60 28.22 12.57
CA ASP A 190 24.14 29.54 13.02
C ASP A 190 24.22 29.65 14.54
N LEU A 191 25.19 30.43 15.03
CA LEU A 191 25.37 30.68 16.47
C LEU A 191 24.54 31.88 16.96
N SER A 192 23.88 32.64 16.09
CA SER A 192 22.96 33.70 16.51
C SER A 192 21.69 33.10 17.14
N SER A 193 21.19 33.74 18.21
CA SER A 193 19.81 33.68 18.78
C SER A 193 19.08 32.31 18.86
N SER A 194 17.76 32.29 19.09
CA SER A 194 16.94 31.07 18.99
C SER A 194 16.42 30.91 17.56
N ASN A 195 17.03 29.98 16.82
CA ASN A 195 16.91 29.87 15.36
C ASN A 195 16.64 28.42 14.93
N GLY A 196 15.86 28.23 13.86
CA GLY A 196 15.68 26.91 13.25
C GLY A 196 14.49 26.10 13.77
N VAL A 197 13.51 26.73 14.44
CA VAL A 197 12.29 26.08 14.93
C VAL A 197 11.49 25.44 13.80
N GLN A 198 11.65 25.90 12.55
CA GLN A 198 11.09 25.28 11.35
C GLN A 198 12.12 25.42 10.23
N SER A 199 12.40 24.33 9.49
CA SER A 199 13.43 24.31 8.44
C SER A 199 13.06 23.42 7.25
N SER A 200 13.64 23.70 6.09
CA SER A 200 13.55 22.87 4.89
C SER A 200 14.90 22.83 4.18
N ILE A 201 15.40 21.62 3.90
CA ILE A 201 16.74 21.36 3.34
C ILE A 201 16.69 20.86 1.89
N LYS A 202 17.68 21.27 1.09
CA LYS A 202 18.04 20.71 -0.22
C LYS A 202 19.56 20.62 -0.34
N LEU A 203 20.06 19.74 -1.21
CA LEU A 203 21.45 19.79 -1.66
C LEU A 203 21.53 20.57 -2.97
N ASN A 204 22.59 21.36 -3.16
CA ASN A 204 22.93 21.91 -4.46
C ASN A 204 23.67 20.87 -5.33
N SER A 205 23.96 21.21 -6.58
CA SER A 205 24.66 20.34 -7.54
C SER A 205 26.09 19.93 -7.13
N ALA A 206 26.68 20.56 -6.10
CA ALA A 206 27.96 20.17 -5.51
C ALA A 206 27.82 19.27 -4.26
N GLY A 207 26.58 18.91 -3.88
CA GLY A 207 26.29 18.13 -2.66
C GLY A 207 26.27 18.96 -1.37
N ASN A 208 26.37 20.29 -1.45
CA ASN A 208 26.34 21.14 -0.25
C ASN A 208 24.89 21.44 0.18
N PRO A 209 24.57 21.40 1.48
CA PRO A 209 23.26 21.79 1.99
C PRO A 209 22.92 23.26 1.76
N VAL A 210 21.66 23.50 1.40
CA VAL A 210 20.97 24.78 1.40
C VAL A 210 19.72 24.63 2.26
N VAL A 211 19.51 25.52 3.24
CA VAL A 211 18.44 25.41 4.23
C VAL A 211 17.69 26.73 4.32
N ALA A 212 16.37 26.70 4.12
CA ALA A 212 15.48 27.79 4.49
C ALA A 212 14.96 27.55 5.91
N TYR A 213 15.00 28.55 6.79
CA TYR A 213 14.57 28.40 8.18
C TYR A 213 13.96 29.66 8.79
N PHE A 214 13.08 29.43 9.77
CA PHE A 214 12.51 30.48 10.60
C PHE A 214 13.45 30.83 11.76
N ASP A 215 13.83 32.10 11.84
CA ASP A 215 14.44 32.70 13.02
C ASP A 215 13.33 33.20 13.95
N PHE A 216 13.07 32.45 15.03
CA PHE A 216 12.02 32.79 15.99
C PHE A 216 12.33 34.09 16.74
N THR A 217 13.60 34.42 16.94
CA THR A 217 14.01 35.57 17.76
C THR A 217 13.89 36.89 17.00
N ASN A 218 14.24 36.87 15.72
CA ASN A 218 14.18 38.02 14.82
C ASN A 218 12.94 37.98 13.91
N THR A 219 12.04 37.01 14.14
CA THR A 219 10.79 36.74 13.41
C THR A 219 10.94 36.73 11.88
N ALA A 220 12.04 36.18 11.38
CA ALA A 220 12.49 36.38 10.00
C ALA A 220 12.70 35.06 9.23
N LEU A 221 12.60 35.14 7.90
CA LEU A 221 13.05 34.09 6.98
C LEU A 221 14.56 34.24 6.71
N LYS A 222 15.32 33.18 6.97
CA LYS A 222 16.75 33.08 6.66
C LYS A 222 17.05 31.92 5.72
N ILE A 223 18.10 32.09 4.93
CA ILE A 223 18.69 31.07 4.05
C ILE A 223 20.14 30.81 4.51
N LEU A 224 20.47 29.56 4.78
CA LEU A 224 21.84 29.06 4.98
C LEU A 224 22.28 28.34 3.69
N SER A 225 23.47 28.65 3.20
CA SER A 225 24.17 27.90 2.15
C SER A 225 25.50 27.41 2.69
N CYS A 226 25.69 26.10 2.80
CA CYS A 226 26.89 25.49 3.34
C CYS A 226 28.05 25.52 2.33
N GLY A 227 29.28 25.71 2.82
CA GLY A 227 30.48 25.76 1.97
C GLY A 227 31.02 24.38 1.57
N ASN A 228 30.69 23.34 2.34
CA ASN A 228 30.96 21.94 2.05
C ASN A 228 29.77 21.05 2.47
N ALA A 229 29.77 19.78 2.07
CA ALA A 229 28.69 18.83 2.34
C ALA A 229 28.39 18.68 3.84
N GLN A 230 29.43 18.57 4.67
CA GLN A 230 29.31 18.43 6.14
C GLN A 230 28.99 19.76 6.86
N CYS A 231 28.77 20.85 6.11
CA CYS A 231 28.52 22.20 6.61
C CYS A 231 29.52 22.70 7.67
N SER A 232 30.78 22.23 7.61
CA SER A 232 31.82 22.49 8.62
C SER A 232 32.70 23.71 8.32
N SER A 233 32.67 24.22 7.08
CA SER A 233 33.43 25.41 6.68
C SER A 233 32.80 26.11 5.46
N GLY A 234 33.09 27.41 5.29
CA GLY A 234 32.69 28.19 4.12
C GLY A 234 31.20 28.56 4.04
N ASN A 235 30.46 28.44 5.14
CA ASN A 235 29.01 28.68 5.18
C ASN A 235 28.65 30.17 5.01
N SER A 236 27.50 30.44 4.40
CA SER A 236 26.90 31.77 4.24
C SER A 236 25.46 31.79 4.76
N ILE A 237 25.04 32.86 5.42
CA ILE A 237 23.69 33.03 5.97
C ILE A 237 23.15 34.39 5.54
N THR A 238 21.96 34.40 4.93
CA THR A 238 21.27 35.59 4.42
C THR A 238 19.89 35.71 5.03
N THR A 239 19.58 36.85 5.67
CA THR A 239 18.20 37.21 6.04
C THR A 239 17.51 37.80 4.80
N VAL A 240 16.40 37.19 4.36
CA VAL A 240 15.75 37.50 3.06
C VAL A 240 14.39 38.17 3.19
N ASP A 241 13.69 37.96 4.30
CA ASP A 241 12.47 38.68 4.67
C ASP A 241 12.40 38.81 6.20
N SER A 242 12.15 40.02 6.69
CA SER A 242 12.10 40.36 8.13
C SER A 242 11.15 41.52 8.42
N SER A 243 10.13 41.75 7.58
CA SER A 243 9.25 42.92 7.71
C SER A 243 8.16 42.79 8.79
N ALA A 244 7.88 41.57 9.26
CA ALA A 244 6.87 41.23 10.25
C ALA A 244 7.16 39.83 10.84
N ASP A 245 6.18 39.14 11.45
CA ASP A 245 6.31 37.69 11.74
C ASP A 245 6.14 36.87 10.46
N VAL A 246 7.29 36.56 9.82
CA VAL A 246 7.39 35.96 8.49
C VAL A 246 8.36 34.78 8.47
N GLY A 247 8.14 33.86 7.53
CA GLY A 247 9.05 32.73 7.27
C GLY A 247 8.66 31.42 7.95
N ARG A 248 7.45 31.36 8.53
CA ARG A 248 6.89 30.14 9.14
C ARG A 248 6.50 29.11 8.07
N TYR A 249 6.61 27.83 8.42
CA TYR A 249 6.37 26.68 7.55
C TYR A 249 7.07 26.78 6.17
N PRO A 250 8.39 27.07 6.12
CA PRO A 250 9.09 27.27 4.85
C PRO A 250 9.19 25.96 4.07
N SER A 251 8.86 25.98 2.78
CA SER A 251 9.02 24.86 1.84
C SER A 251 10.02 25.25 0.76
N LEU A 252 11.22 24.67 0.77
CA LEU A 252 12.33 25.02 -0.11
C LEU A 252 12.42 24.09 -1.34
N MET A 253 12.57 24.69 -2.51
CA MET A 253 13.06 24.06 -3.73
C MET A 253 14.25 24.85 -4.30
N LEU A 254 15.08 24.22 -5.12
CA LEU A 254 16.06 24.92 -5.96
C LEU A 254 15.55 24.91 -7.39
N ASP A 255 15.64 26.05 -8.07
CA ASP A 255 15.34 26.16 -9.50
C ASP A 255 16.47 25.54 -10.36
N SER A 256 16.24 25.40 -11.67
CA SER A 256 17.23 24.86 -12.62
C SER A 256 18.55 25.65 -12.70
N GLY A 257 18.60 26.86 -12.13
CA GLY A 257 19.81 27.67 -11.96
C GLY A 257 20.41 27.60 -10.54
N GLN A 258 20.02 26.63 -9.73
CA GLN A 258 20.40 26.46 -8.33
C GLN A 258 20.02 27.63 -7.40
N LYS A 259 19.02 28.43 -7.77
CA LYS A 259 18.53 29.54 -6.92
C LYS A 259 17.41 29.05 -6.00
N PRO A 260 17.42 29.41 -4.70
CA PRO A 260 16.34 29.06 -3.78
C PRO A 260 14.98 29.66 -4.18
N VAL A 261 13.94 28.83 -4.15
CA VAL A 261 12.52 29.21 -4.23
C VAL A 261 11.83 28.68 -2.98
N VAL A 262 11.12 29.53 -2.23
CA VAL A 262 10.55 29.18 -0.92
C VAL A 262 9.11 29.66 -0.80
N SER A 263 8.17 28.76 -0.50
CA SER A 263 6.84 29.16 -0.01
C SER A 263 6.83 29.25 1.51
N TYR A 264 6.14 30.23 2.08
CA TYR A 264 6.08 30.43 3.53
C TYR A 264 4.84 31.23 3.97
N LEU A 265 4.51 31.14 5.25
CA LEU A 265 3.45 31.93 5.89
C LEU A 265 4.01 33.27 6.39
N ASP A 266 3.33 34.35 6.01
CA ASP A 266 3.30 35.63 6.72
C ASP A 266 2.15 35.58 7.73
N ALA A 267 2.49 35.34 9.00
CA ALA A 267 1.51 35.15 10.06
C ALA A 267 0.88 36.48 10.51
N THR A 268 1.55 37.61 10.25
CA THR A 268 1.03 38.94 10.58
C THR A 268 -0.08 39.37 9.63
N ASN A 269 0.06 39.08 8.34
CA ASN A 269 -0.90 39.43 7.30
C ASN A 269 -1.83 38.27 6.90
N GLY A 270 -1.58 37.06 7.40
CA GLY A 270 -2.33 35.84 7.09
C GLY A 270 -2.20 35.39 5.63
N LYS A 271 -1.02 35.56 5.03
CA LYS A 271 -0.78 35.30 3.59
C LYS A 271 0.26 34.22 3.35
N LEU A 272 -0.01 33.42 2.31
CA LEU A 272 0.99 32.63 1.63
C LEU A 272 1.89 33.57 0.81
N LYS A 273 3.18 33.57 1.08
CA LYS A 273 4.21 34.28 0.32
C LYS A 273 5.14 33.31 -0.41
N VAL A 274 5.75 33.79 -1.49
CA VAL A 274 6.74 33.05 -2.28
C VAL A 274 7.97 33.93 -2.49
N LEU A 275 9.13 33.43 -2.09
CA LEU A 275 10.45 33.96 -2.41
C LEU A 275 11.01 33.23 -3.63
N HIS A 276 11.60 33.96 -4.56
CA HIS A 276 12.53 33.42 -5.57
C HIS A 276 13.82 34.26 -5.51
N CYS A 277 14.93 33.65 -5.12
CA CYS A 277 16.20 34.36 -5.01
C CYS A 277 16.80 34.73 -6.38
N GLY A 278 17.43 35.90 -6.49
CA GLY A 278 18.07 36.36 -7.73
C GLY A 278 19.45 35.74 -7.97
N ASN A 279 20.06 35.12 -6.96
CA ASN A 279 21.27 34.30 -7.07
C ASN A 279 21.26 33.16 -6.03
N ALA A 280 22.20 32.21 -6.15
CA ALA A 280 22.28 31.01 -5.29
C ALA A 280 22.56 31.28 -3.80
N LEU A 281 23.00 32.49 -3.42
CA LEU A 281 23.22 32.91 -2.03
C LEU A 281 22.13 33.87 -1.53
N CYS A 282 21.13 34.16 -2.36
CA CYS A 282 20.05 35.13 -2.12
C CYS A 282 20.53 36.56 -1.80
N THR A 283 21.75 36.95 -2.21
CA THR A 283 22.33 38.25 -1.84
C THR A 283 21.90 39.43 -2.72
N SER A 284 21.26 39.19 -3.87
CA SER A 284 20.81 40.23 -4.79
C SER A 284 19.70 39.75 -5.71
N GLY A 285 18.77 40.64 -6.09
CA GLY A 285 17.79 40.39 -7.16
C GLY A 285 16.62 39.47 -6.79
N ASN A 286 16.32 39.32 -5.49
CA ASN A 286 15.25 38.45 -5.00
C ASN A 286 13.86 39.01 -5.34
N SER A 287 12.93 38.13 -5.70
CA SER A 287 11.49 38.41 -5.83
C SER A 287 10.74 37.93 -4.58
N LEU A 288 9.78 38.72 -4.10
CA LEU A 288 8.87 38.39 -3.00
C LEU A 288 7.42 38.62 -3.46
N ALA A 289 6.67 37.56 -3.70
CA ALA A 289 5.27 37.61 -4.09
C ALA A 289 4.34 37.24 -2.92
N SER A 290 3.19 37.91 -2.82
CA SER A 290 2.12 37.58 -1.88
C SER A 290 0.91 37.04 -2.64
N ILE A 291 0.48 35.81 -2.34
CA ILE A 291 -0.65 35.18 -3.02
C ILE A 291 -1.96 35.68 -2.41
N ALA A 292 -2.89 36.13 -3.26
CA ALA A 292 -4.19 36.62 -2.82
C ALA A 292 -5.05 35.47 -2.26
N SER A 293 -5.56 35.64 -1.04
CA SER A 293 -6.37 34.66 -0.33
C SER A 293 -7.48 35.34 0.50
N ASN A 294 -8.59 34.63 0.72
CA ASN A 294 -9.65 35.02 1.64
C ASN A 294 -9.39 34.36 3.00
N GLY A 295 -9.03 35.13 4.02
CA GLY A 295 -8.67 34.59 5.35
C GLY A 295 -7.19 34.27 5.52
N ILE A 296 -6.88 33.52 6.59
CA ILE A 296 -5.52 33.15 6.99
C ILE A 296 -5.09 31.90 6.19
N ALA A 297 -4.24 32.12 5.19
CA ALA A 297 -3.79 31.10 4.24
C ALA A 297 -2.28 30.85 4.33
N GLY A 298 -1.86 29.61 4.02
CA GLY A 298 -0.45 29.22 3.94
C GLY A 298 0.04 28.30 5.07
N TYR A 299 -0.86 27.82 5.94
CA TYR A 299 -0.49 26.80 6.93
C TYR A 299 -0.03 25.52 6.23
N TYR A 300 1.08 24.95 6.72
CA TYR A 300 1.67 23.70 6.25
C TYR A 300 1.95 23.69 4.73
N SER A 301 2.38 24.83 4.16
CA SER A 301 2.56 24.94 2.71
C SER A 301 3.58 23.93 2.15
N SER A 302 3.23 23.29 1.03
CA SER A 302 4.11 22.33 0.32
C SER A 302 4.32 22.79 -1.12
N LEU A 303 5.57 23.09 -1.48
CA LEU A 303 5.97 23.66 -2.78
C LEU A 303 6.58 22.58 -3.69
N SER A 304 6.20 22.62 -4.97
CA SER A 304 6.90 21.94 -6.05
C SER A 304 7.05 22.85 -7.28
N LEU A 305 8.07 22.59 -8.10
CA LEU A 305 8.35 23.32 -9.35
C LEU A 305 8.15 22.36 -10.52
N ASP A 306 7.59 22.86 -11.63
CA ASP A 306 7.60 22.13 -12.90
C ASP A 306 8.94 22.30 -13.64
N ALA A 307 9.06 21.68 -14.82
CA ALA A 307 10.24 21.79 -15.68
C ALA A 307 10.53 23.22 -16.21
N ASN A 308 9.59 24.16 -16.06
CA ASN A 308 9.73 25.57 -16.42
C ASN A 308 10.03 26.46 -15.20
N ASN A 309 10.29 25.87 -14.03
CA ASN A 309 10.44 26.53 -12.74
C ASN A 309 9.19 27.28 -12.25
N ILE A 310 8.00 26.95 -12.76
CA ILE A 310 6.74 27.60 -12.33
C ILE A 310 6.23 26.89 -11.06
N PRO A 311 6.02 27.61 -9.94
CA PRO A 311 5.54 27.02 -8.69
C PRO A 311 4.13 26.43 -8.73
N THR A 312 3.94 25.37 -7.95
CA THR A 312 2.65 24.82 -7.55
C THR A 312 2.68 24.49 -6.06
N ILE A 313 1.67 24.90 -5.30
CA ILE A 313 1.70 24.92 -3.83
C ILE A 313 0.38 24.39 -3.27
N SER A 314 0.41 23.39 -2.38
CA SER A 314 -0.74 23.04 -1.54
C SER A 314 -0.64 23.73 -0.17
N TYR A 315 -1.76 24.09 0.43
CA TYR A 315 -1.81 24.64 1.79
C TYR A 315 -3.16 24.41 2.46
N TYR A 316 -3.16 24.43 3.79
CA TYR A 316 -4.37 24.52 4.60
C TYR A 316 -4.83 25.97 4.75
N ASP A 317 -6.11 26.20 4.56
CA ASP A 317 -6.78 27.47 4.85
C ASP A 317 -7.53 27.35 6.18
N SER A 318 -6.97 27.92 7.25
CA SER A 318 -7.54 27.81 8.59
C SER A 318 -8.81 28.63 8.80
N THR A 319 -9.14 29.56 7.89
CA THR A 319 -10.38 30.32 7.96
C THR A 319 -11.54 29.55 7.33
N ASN A 320 -11.29 28.86 6.23
CA ASN A 320 -12.33 28.11 5.50
C ASN A 320 -12.33 26.60 5.81
N GLN A 321 -11.28 26.08 6.48
CA GLN A 321 -11.07 24.67 6.83
C GLN A 321 -10.86 23.72 5.63
N ASN A 322 -10.35 24.25 4.53
CA ASN A 322 -10.23 23.55 3.24
C ASN A 322 -8.77 23.18 2.88
N LEU A 323 -8.63 22.18 2.02
CA LEU A 323 -7.42 21.99 1.22
C LEU A 323 -7.48 22.91 0.01
N ASN A 324 -6.45 23.73 -0.18
CA ASN A 324 -6.28 24.57 -1.36
C ASN A 324 -5.01 24.20 -2.13
N VAL A 325 -5.05 24.32 -3.46
CA VAL A 325 -3.88 24.17 -4.34
C VAL A 325 -3.78 25.36 -5.29
N VAL A 326 -2.65 26.09 -5.21
CA VAL A 326 -2.28 27.21 -6.10
C VAL A 326 -1.35 26.71 -7.20
N ARG A 327 -1.61 27.13 -8.43
CA ARG A 327 -0.70 27.04 -9.58
C ARG A 327 -0.29 28.47 -9.97
N CYS A 328 1.00 28.80 -9.89
CA CYS A 328 1.44 30.14 -10.26
C CYS A 328 1.40 30.35 -11.78
N GLY A 329 1.21 31.60 -12.23
CA GLY A 329 1.18 31.94 -13.65
C GLY A 329 2.57 32.19 -14.28
N ASP A 330 3.57 32.46 -13.45
CA ASP A 330 4.98 32.62 -13.84
C ASP A 330 5.93 32.13 -12.73
N ALA A 331 7.24 32.01 -13.05
CA ALA A 331 8.27 31.50 -12.14
C ALA A 331 8.54 32.39 -10.90
N ASN A 332 7.97 33.60 -10.85
CA ASN A 332 8.04 34.51 -9.71
C ASN A 332 6.71 34.61 -8.96
N CYS A 333 5.68 33.87 -9.39
CA CYS A 333 4.28 34.03 -8.97
C CYS A 333 3.76 35.48 -9.07
N ALA A 334 4.29 36.29 -9.99
CA ALA A 334 3.99 37.71 -10.07
C ALA A 334 2.60 37.98 -10.70
N ASN A 335 2.16 37.14 -11.64
CA ASN A 335 0.90 37.32 -12.38
C ASN A 335 0.14 35.99 -12.54
N ASN A 336 -1.17 36.09 -12.82
CA ASN A 336 -2.03 34.99 -13.30
C ASN A 336 -2.02 33.70 -12.45
N ASN A 337 -1.83 33.81 -11.13
CA ASN A 337 -1.88 32.68 -10.22
C ASN A 337 -3.33 32.15 -10.11
N LEU A 338 -3.51 30.85 -10.29
CA LEU A 338 -4.79 30.15 -10.23
C LEU A 338 -4.92 29.38 -8.91
N ILE A 339 -6.09 29.43 -8.28
CA ILE A 339 -6.38 28.75 -7.01
C ILE A 339 -7.50 27.75 -7.23
N SER A 340 -7.31 26.52 -6.75
CA SER A 340 -8.31 25.45 -6.76
C SER A 340 -8.59 24.99 -5.33
N ILE A 341 -9.83 24.58 -5.08
CA ILE A 341 -10.32 24.09 -3.78
C ILE A 341 -10.82 22.65 -3.99
N PRO A 342 -9.91 21.66 -4.05
CA PRO A 342 -10.25 20.28 -4.41
C PRO A 342 -10.95 19.48 -3.31
N ASP A 343 -10.84 19.88 -2.04
CA ASP A 343 -11.62 19.33 -0.93
C ASP A 343 -12.00 20.43 0.08
N ASN A 344 -13.26 20.42 0.48
CA ASN A 344 -13.92 21.41 1.33
C ASN A 344 -15.02 20.81 2.24
N THR A 345 -15.06 19.49 2.40
CA THR A 345 -16.12 18.82 3.18
C THR A 345 -15.59 18.38 4.54
N GLY A 346 -15.83 19.21 5.56
CA GLY A 346 -15.27 19.03 6.90
C GLY A 346 -14.00 19.87 7.10
N SER A 347 -13.17 19.49 8.07
CA SER A 347 -11.88 20.14 8.35
C SER A 347 -10.75 19.33 7.75
N VAL A 348 -10.38 19.71 6.52
CA VAL A 348 -9.55 18.95 5.58
C VAL A 348 -8.35 19.78 5.10
N GLY A 349 -7.25 19.12 4.74
CA GLY A 349 -6.07 19.77 4.19
C GLY A 349 -4.93 20.01 5.18
N LEU A 350 -5.10 19.59 6.45
CA LEU A 350 -4.07 19.70 7.48
C LEU A 350 -2.83 18.88 7.10
N TYR A 351 -1.64 19.40 7.44
CA TYR A 351 -0.34 18.77 7.16
C TYR A 351 -0.14 18.35 5.69
N THR A 352 -0.68 19.15 4.76
CA THR A 352 -0.63 18.82 3.33
C THR A 352 0.79 18.67 2.79
N SER A 353 0.97 17.69 1.91
CA SER A 353 2.23 17.42 1.22
C SER A 353 1.96 17.21 -0.26
N LEU A 354 2.68 17.92 -1.14
CA LEU A 354 2.44 17.96 -2.57
C LEU A 354 3.64 17.50 -3.39
N LYS A 355 3.36 16.74 -4.45
CA LYS A 355 4.27 16.46 -5.58
C LYS A 355 3.55 16.68 -6.90
N LEU A 356 4.31 16.85 -7.97
CA LEU A 356 3.79 16.89 -9.32
C LEU A 356 4.09 15.56 -10.02
N ASP A 357 3.14 15.02 -10.77
CA ASP A 357 3.41 13.93 -11.70
C ASP A 357 4.12 14.44 -12.98
N ALA A 358 4.51 13.53 -13.87
CA ALA A 358 5.24 13.86 -15.10
C ALA A 358 4.45 14.80 -16.06
N SER A 359 3.13 14.94 -15.89
CA SER A 359 2.29 15.89 -16.63
C SER A 359 2.09 17.22 -15.89
N SER A 360 2.84 17.45 -14.81
CA SER A 360 2.70 18.57 -13.87
C SER A 360 1.38 18.59 -13.09
N ASN A 361 0.69 17.45 -12.94
CA ASN A 361 -0.54 17.38 -12.15
C ASN A 361 -0.21 17.23 -10.65
N PRO A 362 -0.86 17.98 -9.75
CA PRO A 362 -0.72 17.79 -8.31
C PRO A 362 -1.18 16.41 -7.82
N VAL A 363 -0.34 15.77 -7.01
CA VAL A 363 -0.69 14.68 -6.11
C VAL A 363 -0.47 15.19 -4.69
N VAL A 364 -1.50 15.12 -3.85
CA VAL A 364 -1.53 15.77 -2.54
C VAL A 364 -2.04 14.81 -1.48
N SER A 365 -1.21 14.53 -0.46
CA SER A 365 -1.66 13.86 0.77
C SER A 365 -1.98 14.89 1.85
N TYR A 366 -3.00 14.65 2.66
CA TYR A 366 -3.45 15.57 3.71
C TYR A 366 -4.26 14.85 4.79
N TYR A 367 -4.36 15.41 5.98
CA TYR A 367 -5.23 14.91 7.03
C TYR A 367 -6.63 15.52 6.95
N ASP A 368 -7.63 14.67 7.08
CA ASP A 368 -9.04 14.99 7.31
C ASP A 368 -9.37 14.73 8.78
N SER A 369 -9.46 15.83 9.53
CA SER A 369 -9.75 15.81 10.96
C SER A 369 -11.21 15.58 11.31
N SER A 370 -12.12 15.57 10.33
CA SER A 370 -13.54 15.28 10.53
C SER A 370 -13.84 13.78 10.43
N ASN A 371 -13.15 13.06 9.55
CA ASN A 371 -13.25 11.59 9.44
C ASN A 371 -12.11 10.84 10.16
N ALA A 372 -11.12 11.56 10.71
CA ALA A 372 -9.90 11.02 11.34
C ALA A 372 -8.93 10.31 10.38
N ASN A 373 -8.99 10.65 9.10
CA ASN A 373 -8.38 9.90 8.01
C ASN A 373 -7.20 10.64 7.36
N LEU A 374 -6.15 9.91 6.98
CA LEU A 374 -5.16 10.39 6.01
C LEU A 374 -5.77 10.29 4.61
N ASN A 375 -5.97 11.39 3.91
CA ASN A 375 -6.52 11.42 2.56
C ASN A 375 -5.48 11.66 1.46
N VAL A 376 -5.77 11.18 0.24
CA VAL A 376 -4.99 11.52 -0.97
C VAL A 376 -5.88 12.00 -2.10
N LEU A 377 -5.48 13.12 -2.69
CA LEU A 377 -6.00 13.73 -3.91
C LEU A 377 -4.99 13.50 -5.04
N ARG A 378 -5.45 13.00 -6.19
CA ARG A 378 -4.71 13.09 -7.45
C ARG A 378 -5.48 13.94 -8.45
N CYS A 379 -4.88 15.06 -8.84
CA CYS A 379 -5.46 15.97 -9.81
C CYS A 379 -5.34 15.45 -11.25
N GLY A 380 -6.38 15.67 -12.05
CA GLY A 380 -6.41 15.30 -13.48
C GLY A 380 -5.84 16.34 -14.44
N SER A 381 -5.35 17.48 -13.94
CA SER A 381 -4.66 18.52 -14.70
C SER A 381 -3.73 19.35 -13.77
N PRO A 382 -2.80 20.16 -14.32
CA PRO A 382 -1.92 21.03 -13.52
C PRO A 382 -2.63 22.12 -12.69
N THR A 383 -3.92 22.33 -12.93
CA THR A 383 -4.78 23.28 -12.21
C THR A 383 -5.90 22.58 -11.42
N CYS A 384 -5.78 21.26 -11.21
CA CYS A 384 -6.80 20.43 -10.55
C CYS A 384 -8.19 20.53 -11.21
N GLY A 385 -8.23 20.22 -12.51
CA GLY A 385 -9.45 20.18 -13.33
C GLY A 385 -10.29 18.90 -13.18
N PRO A 386 -11.32 18.73 -14.04
CA PRO A 386 -12.45 17.80 -13.85
C PRO A 386 -12.17 16.30 -14.10
N ASN A 387 -10.94 15.81 -13.82
CA ASN A 387 -10.55 14.40 -13.96
C ASN A 387 -9.75 13.89 -12.74
N SER A 388 -10.12 14.31 -11.52
CA SER A 388 -9.36 14.05 -10.29
C SER A 388 -9.93 12.83 -9.53
N VAL A 389 -9.09 11.87 -9.09
CA VAL A 389 -9.49 10.45 -8.82
C VAL A 389 -9.10 9.93 -7.43
N TYR A 390 -9.91 8.98 -6.90
CA TYR A 390 -9.88 8.41 -5.54
C TYR A 390 -10.99 7.29 -5.31
N VAL A 391 -11.01 6.40 -4.26
CA VAL A 391 -11.92 5.19 -4.07
C VAL A 391 -12.04 4.67 -2.58
N GLY A 392 -12.98 3.74 -2.22
CA GLY A 392 -13.01 2.84 -1.02
C GLY A 392 -14.14 1.73 -1.00
N ASP A 393 -14.05 0.66 -0.16
CA ASP A 393 -15.19 -0.18 0.33
C ASP A 393 -15.53 0.29 1.75
N MET A 394 -16.82 0.48 2.06
CA MET A 394 -17.26 1.47 3.06
C MET A 394 -17.77 0.85 4.38
N ALA A 395 -17.62 -0.47 4.56
CA ALA A 395 -17.83 -1.13 5.84
C ALA A 395 -16.52 -1.16 6.65
N THR A 396 -16.60 -1.13 7.98
CA THR A 396 -15.42 -1.29 8.84
C THR A 396 -14.81 -2.68 8.68
N ASP A 397 -13.48 -2.76 8.59
CA ASP A 397 -12.68 -3.98 8.71
C ASP A 397 -13.11 -5.20 7.84
N VAL A 398 -13.03 -5.08 6.51
CA VAL A 398 -13.43 -6.13 5.55
C VAL A 398 -12.42 -6.35 4.42
N GLY A 399 -12.08 -7.62 4.11
CA GLY A 399 -11.31 -7.97 2.90
C GLY A 399 -10.21 -9.03 3.03
N ARG A 400 -10.01 -9.67 4.18
CA ARG A 400 -8.89 -10.61 4.38
C ARG A 400 -9.08 -11.95 3.66
N TYR A 401 -8.00 -12.71 3.47
CA TYR A 401 -8.03 -14.12 3.01
C TYR A 401 -8.78 -14.34 1.69
N SER A 402 -8.47 -13.51 0.68
CA SER A 402 -9.22 -13.47 -0.58
C SER A 402 -8.89 -14.62 -1.54
N ALA A 403 -9.86 -15.09 -2.32
CA ALA A 403 -9.61 -15.93 -3.50
C ALA A 403 -10.50 -15.51 -4.68
N ILE A 404 -9.92 -15.44 -5.89
CA ILE A 404 -10.63 -15.08 -7.13
C ILE A 404 -10.83 -16.27 -8.07
N LYS A 405 -11.95 -16.25 -8.78
CA LYS A 405 -12.12 -16.95 -10.05
C LYS A 405 -12.86 -16.06 -11.05
N LEU A 406 -12.69 -16.37 -12.33
CA LEU A 406 -13.47 -15.78 -13.41
C LEU A 406 -14.64 -16.70 -13.72
N ASP A 407 -15.83 -16.13 -13.84
CA ASP A 407 -16.95 -16.85 -14.45
C ASP A 407 -16.78 -16.99 -15.98
N SER A 408 -17.68 -17.74 -16.61
CA SER A 408 -17.66 -17.99 -18.06
C SER A 408 -17.81 -16.73 -18.95
N ASN A 409 -18.13 -15.57 -18.36
CA ASN A 409 -18.24 -14.29 -19.05
C ASN A 409 -17.02 -13.38 -18.81
N GLY A 410 -15.97 -13.89 -18.15
CA GLY A 410 -14.79 -13.10 -17.79
C GLY A 410 -15.08 -12.06 -16.71
N ARG A 411 -16.07 -12.30 -15.84
CA ARG A 411 -16.37 -11.45 -14.69
C ARG A 411 -15.67 -11.96 -13.43
N PRO A 412 -14.93 -11.10 -12.73
CA PRO A 412 -14.31 -11.40 -11.44
C PRO A 412 -15.30 -11.78 -10.34
N VAL A 413 -15.02 -12.89 -9.66
CA VAL A 413 -15.72 -13.37 -8.47
C VAL A 413 -14.70 -13.58 -7.36
N VAL A 414 -14.87 -12.96 -6.19
CA VAL A 414 -13.89 -13.02 -5.08
C VAL A 414 -14.55 -13.38 -3.76
N SER A 415 -14.14 -14.49 -3.13
CA SER A 415 -14.49 -14.82 -1.74
C SER A 415 -13.51 -14.19 -0.75
N TYR A 416 -13.96 -13.80 0.45
CA TYR A 416 -13.11 -13.15 1.46
C TYR A 416 -13.68 -13.12 2.88
N TRP A 417 -12.87 -12.67 3.84
CA TRP A 417 -13.22 -12.50 5.25
C TRP A 417 -13.58 -11.05 5.61
N ASP A 418 -14.67 -10.91 6.35
CA ASP A 418 -15.07 -9.71 7.10
C ASP A 418 -14.56 -9.82 8.55
N GLU A 419 -13.56 -9.02 8.93
CA GLU A 419 -12.95 -9.06 10.27
C GLU A 419 -13.86 -8.39 11.34
N THR A 420 -14.69 -7.40 10.97
CA THR A 420 -15.68 -6.79 11.89
C THR A 420 -16.76 -7.80 12.31
N ASN A 421 -17.34 -8.50 11.35
CA ASN A 421 -18.53 -9.32 11.54
C ASN A 421 -18.20 -10.81 11.73
N GLY A 422 -17.03 -11.25 11.28
CA GLY A 422 -16.65 -12.66 11.26
C GLY A 422 -17.19 -13.43 10.05
N ASP A 423 -17.71 -12.74 9.03
CA ASP A 423 -18.40 -13.34 7.89
C ASP A 423 -17.45 -13.80 6.77
N LEU A 424 -17.85 -14.85 6.04
CA LEU A 424 -17.44 -15.04 4.66
C LEU A 424 -18.27 -14.09 3.78
N LYS A 425 -17.57 -13.25 3.02
CA LYS A 425 -18.11 -12.38 1.97
C LYS A 425 -17.75 -12.86 0.57
N LEU A 426 -18.52 -12.42 -0.42
CA LEU A 426 -18.28 -12.61 -1.84
C LEU A 426 -18.51 -11.30 -2.59
N LEU A 427 -17.59 -10.91 -3.46
CA LEU A 427 -17.77 -9.85 -4.46
C LEU A 427 -17.94 -10.50 -5.84
N HIS A 428 -18.93 -10.10 -6.62
CA HIS A 428 -19.09 -10.50 -8.02
C HIS A 428 -19.20 -9.23 -8.89
N CYS A 429 -18.33 -9.07 -9.90
CA CYS A 429 -18.36 -7.89 -10.76
C CYS A 429 -19.45 -7.99 -11.83
N GLY A 430 -20.22 -6.91 -12.02
CA GLY A 430 -21.33 -6.90 -12.98
C GLY A 430 -20.88 -6.92 -14.43
N ASP A 431 -19.73 -6.28 -14.71
CA ASP A 431 -19.00 -6.32 -15.97
C ASP A 431 -17.54 -6.76 -15.75
N SER A 432 -16.82 -7.05 -16.84
CA SER A 432 -15.44 -7.51 -16.76
C SER A 432 -14.44 -6.45 -16.29
N SER A 433 -14.77 -5.15 -16.35
CA SER A 433 -13.93 -4.06 -15.83
C SER A 433 -14.29 -3.64 -14.40
N CYS A 434 -15.26 -4.33 -13.78
CA CYS A 434 -15.90 -3.98 -12.51
C CYS A 434 -16.42 -2.52 -12.48
N SER A 435 -16.77 -1.94 -13.64
CA SER A 435 -17.17 -0.53 -13.74
C SER A 435 -18.62 -0.29 -13.32
N GLN A 436 -19.48 -1.28 -13.55
CA GLN A 436 -20.93 -1.24 -13.34
C GLN A 436 -21.46 -2.58 -12.81
N GLY A 437 -22.57 -2.53 -12.07
CA GLY A 437 -23.38 -3.71 -11.73
C GLY A 437 -22.79 -4.68 -10.71
N ASN A 438 -21.71 -4.32 -9.99
CA ASN A 438 -21.07 -5.19 -9.00
C ASN A 438 -21.99 -5.50 -7.80
N SER A 439 -21.90 -6.73 -7.27
CA SER A 439 -22.54 -7.14 -6.02
C SER A 439 -21.49 -7.49 -4.96
N ILE A 440 -21.88 -7.33 -3.69
CA ILE A 440 -21.15 -7.81 -2.51
C ILE A 440 -22.17 -8.47 -1.58
N THR A 441 -21.95 -9.74 -1.21
CA THR A 441 -22.83 -10.56 -0.36
C THR A 441 -22.05 -11.15 0.82
N SER A 442 -22.75 -11.51 1.91
CA SER A 442 -22.19 -12.30 3.04
C SER A 442 -22.79 -13.72 3.03
N PRO A 443 -22.32 -14.65 2.18
CA PRO A 443 -22.94 -15.97 2.05
C PRO A 443 -22.81 -16.90 3.28
N TYR A 444 -21.92 -16.62 4.23
CA TYR A 444 -21.85 -17.37 5.49
C TYR A 444 -21.51 -16.46 6.69
N THR A 445 -22.42 -16.39 7.66
CA THR A 445 -22.35 -15.45 8.81
C THR A 445 -22.36 -16.16 10.17
N SER A 446 -21.99 -17.44 10.20
CA SER A 446 -22.08 -18.28 11.41
C SER A 446 -20.71 -18.51 12.06
N GLY A 447 -20.42 -17.72 13.09
CA GLY A 447 -19.12 -17.74 13.79
C GLY A 447 -18.11 -16.80 13.16
N ASN A 448 -16.82 -16.98 13.46
CA ASN A 448 -15.73 -16.30 12.77
C ASN A 448 -15.21 -17.23 11.66
N ALA A 449 -15.68 -17.01 10.43
CA ALA A 449 -15.50 -17.90 9.29
C ALA A 449 -15.15 -17.12 8.02
N GLY A 450 -14.50 -17.79 7.06
CA GLY A 450 -13.95 -17.15 5.86
C GLY A 450 -12.44 -16.94 5.92
N TRP A 451 -11.75 -17.56 6.89
CA TRP A 451 -10.28 -17.60 6.90
C TRP A 451 -9.78 -18.55 5.79
N ASP A 452 -8.62 -18.26 5.21
CA ASP A 452 -7.96 -19.05 4.16
C ASP A 452 -8.93 -19.51 3.04
N THR A 453 -9.71 -18.60 2.43
CA THR A 453 -10.68 -19.01 1.40
C THR A 453 -10.00 -19.57 0.14
N SER A 454 -10.62 -20.56 -0.48
CA SER A 454 -10.24 -21.07 -1.81
C SER A 454 -11.50 -21.24 -2.64
N LEU A 455 -11.48 -20.74 -3.87
CA LEU A 455 -12.65 -20.55 -4.72
C LEU A 455 -12.49 -21.28 -6.06
N ASP A 456 -13.46 -22.14 -6.36
CA ASP A 456 -13.71 -22.68 -7.69
C ASP A 456 -15.13 -22.26 -8.16
N ILE A 457 -15.49 -22.50 -9.41
CA ILE A 457 -16.80 -22.20 -9.99
C ILE A 457 -17.25 -23.44 -10.76
N ASP A 458 -18.43 -23.95 -10.43
CA ASP A 458 -19.00 -25.14 -11.07
C ASP A 458 -19.37 -24.90 -12.54
N ALA A 459 -19.77 -25.96 -13.25
CA ALA A 459 -20.21 -25.87 -14.64
C ALA A 459 -21.47 -24.99 -14.85
N SER A 460 -22.18 -24.64 -13.77
CA SER A 460 -23.36 -23.78 -13.77
C SER A 460 -23.02 -22.29 -13.57
N GLY A 461 -21.79 -21.96 -13.20
CA GLY A 461 -21.37 -20.59 -12.85
C GLY A 461 -21.50 -20.24 -11.37
N ASN A 462 -21.70 -21.24 -10.49
CA ASN A 462 -21.85 -21.05 -9.05
C ASN A 462 -20.50 -21.24 -8.31
N PRO A 463 -20.13 -20.33 -7.40
CA PRO A 463 -18.96 -20.49 -6.55
C PRO A 463 -18.98 -21.75 -5.66
N VAL A 464 -17.83 -22.41 -5.54
CA VAL A 464 -17.55 -23.45 -4.55
C VAL A 464 -16.37 -22.97 -3.71
N ILE A 465 -16.59 -22.80 -2.40
CA ILE A 465 -15.66 -22.11 -1.51
C ILE A 465 -15.24 -23.02 -0.36
N SER A 466 -13.97 -23.40 -0.25
CA SER A 466 -13.43 -23.92 1.02
C SER A 466 -12.98 -22.78 1.91
N PHE A 467 -13.22 -22.85 3.20
CA PHE A 467 -12.76 -21.85 4.17
C PHE A 467 -12.59 -22.46 5.56
N TYR A 468 -11.73 -21.85 6.38
CA TYR A 468 -11.60 -22.18 7.79
C TYR A 468 -12.64 -21.42 8.63
N ASP A 469 -13.37 -22.16 9.45
CA ASP A 469 -14.21 -21.64 10.53
C ASP A 469 -13.38 -21.62 11.81
N PHE A 470 -12.93 -20.44 12.21
CA PHE A 470 -12.10 -20.24 13.41
C PHE A 470 -12.86 -20.59 14.70
N SER A 471 -14.18 -20.37 14.72
CA SER A 471 -15.03 -20.69 15.88
C SER A 471 -15.22 -22.20 16.05
N ALA A 472 -15.42 -22.95 14.97
CA ALA A 472 -15.56 -24.41 14.99
C ALA A 472 -14.22 -25.15 14.88
N GLN A 473 -13.12 -24.44 14.58
CA GLN A 473 -11.76 -24.96 14.36
C GLN A 473 -11.61 -25.96 13.21
N VAL A 474 -12.55 -25.98 12.26
CA VAL A 474 -12.57 -26.92 11.14
C VAL A 474 -12.56 -26.20 9.79
N MET A 475 -11.98 -26.85 8.78
CA MET A 475 -12.21 -26.49 7.38
C MET A 475 -13.64 -26.88 6.97
N ARG A 476 -14.31 -25.98 6.25
CA ARG A 476 -15.61 -26.17 5.63
C ARG A 476 -15.52 -26.05 4.12
N ILE A 477 -16.47 -26.64 3.41
CA ILE A 477 -16.68 -26.44 1.97
C ILE A 477 -18.12 -25.99 1.78
N MET A 478 -18.32 -24.86 1.12
CA MET A 478 -19.60 -24.33 0.68
C MET A 478 -19.76 -24.53 -0.82
N HIS A 479 -20.95 -24.90 -1.26
CA HIS A 479 -21.35 -24.83 -2.66
C HIS A 479 -22.47 -23.80 -2.77
N CYS A 480 -22.28 -22.74 -3.56
CA CYS A 480 -23.29 -21.73 -3.76
C CYS A 480 -24.40 -22.21 -4.70
N THR A 481 -25.62 -21.73 -4.50
CA THR A 481 -26.76 -22.06 -5.37
C THR A 481 -27.00 -21.04 -6.49
N SER A 482 -26.16 -20.00 -6.55
CA SER A 482 -26.25 -18.86 -7.47
C SER A 482 -24.87 -18.22 -7.67
N ALA A 483 -24.68 -17.52 -8.79
CA ALA A 483 -23.39 -16.93 -9.18
C ALA A 483 -22.86 -15.83 -8.23
N ASP A 484 -23.75 -15.12 -7.53
CA ASP A 484 -23.43 -14.12 -6.51
C ASP A 484 -23.51 -14.66 -5.07
N CYS A 485 -23.66 -15.99 -4.93
CA CYS A 485 -23.94 -16.70 -3.68
C CYS A 485 -25.14 -16.17 -2.87
N SER A 486 -26.08 -15.47 -3.52
CA SER A 486 -27.33 -15.05 -2.88
C SER A 486 -28.21 -16.25 -2.49
N GLY A 487 -28.68 -16.26 -1.23
CA GLY A 487 -29.59 -17.29 -0.72
C GLY A 487 -28.94 -18.26 0.27
N VAL A 488 -29.43 -19.50 0.31
CA VAL A 488 -28.98 -20.54 1.24
C VAL A 488 -28.09 -21.54 0.50
N ASN A 489 -26.82 -21.57 0.89
CA ASN A 489 -25.79 -22.36 0.24
C ASN A 489 -25.43 -23.59 1.11
N PRO A 490 -25.45 -24.84 0.60
CA PRO A 490 -24.96 -26.02 1.32
C PRO A 490 -23.54 -25.85 1.87
N VAL A 491 -23.29 -26.33 3.09
CA VAL A 491 -21.97 -26.31 3.74
C VAL A 491 -21.66 -27.65 4.40
N ALA A 492 -20.49 -28.22 4.12
CA ALA A 492 -20.02 -29.51 4.63
C ALA A 492 -18.68 -29.39 5.38
N THR A 493 -18.40 -30.39 6.23
CA THR A 493 -17.13 -30.55 6.95
C THR A 493 -16.64 -31.99 6.75
N PRO A 494 -15.99 -32.29 5.60
CA PRO A 494 -15.64 -33.65 5.21
C PRO A 494 -14.48 -34.26 6.02
N ASP A 495 -13.62 -33.43 6.61
CA ASP A 495 -12.50 -33.86 7.45
C ASP A 495 -12.36 -32.92 8.67
N ILE A 496 -12.57 -33.45 9.87
CA ILE A 496 -12.45 -32.69 11.12
C ILE A 496 -11.00 -32.35 11.50
N LEU A 497 -10.02 -33.01 10.87
CA LEU A 497 -8.60 -32.72 11.08
C LEU A 497 -8.06 -31.70 10.08
N SER A 498 -8.79 -31.34 9.03
CA SER A 498 -8.40 -30.28 8.09
C SER A 498 -8.54 -28.90 8.71
N ARG A 499 -7.48 -28.09 8.65
CA ARG A 499 -7.38 -26.81 9.38
C ARG A 499 -7.18 -25.61 8.46
N ARG A 500 -5.94 -25.34 8.01
CA ARG A 500 -5.53 -24.07 7.37
C ARG A 500 -4.82 -24.28 6.05
N ALA A 501 -4.64 -23.19 5.31
CA ALA A 501 -4.09 -23.16 3.96
C ALA A 501 -4.77 -24.22 3.07
N SER A 502 -6.09 -24.13 2.92
CA SER A 502 -6.85 -24.99 2.01
C SER A 502 -6.70 -24.54 0.56
N SER A 503 -6.47 -25.50 -0.34
CA SER A 503 -6.57 -25.30 -1.79
C SER A 503 -7.62 -26.24 -2.34
N LEU A 504 -8.66 -25.68 -2.96
CA LEU A 504 -9.78 -26.40 -3.57
C LEU A 504 -9.62 -26.43 -5.10
N ALA A 505 -9.98 -27.56 -5.71
CA ALA A 505 -10.19 -27.72 -7.14
C ALA A 505 -11.41 -28.63 -7.36
N LEU A 506 -12.14 -28.47 -8.46
CA LEU A 506 -13.21 -29.41 -8.83
C LEU A 506 -12.67 -30.53 -9.73
N ASP A 507 -13.10 -31.77 -9.45
CA ASP A 507 -12.88 -32.91 -10.35
C ASP A 507 -13.71 -32.78 -11.66
N PRO A 508 -13.48 -33.64 -12.67
CA PRO A 508 -14.21 -33.56 -13.95
C PRO A 508 -15.73 -33.73 -13.88
N VAL A 509 -16.30 -34.13 -12.73
CA VAL A 509 -17.75 -34.23 -12.51
C VAL A 509 -18.28 -33.19 -11.51
N GLY A 510 -17.43 -32.26 -11.05
CA GLY A 510 -17.79 -31.16 -10.16
C GLY A 510 -17.65 -31.45 -8.67
N ASN A 511 -16.98 -32.53 -8.26
CA ASN A 511 -16.75 -32.81 -6.84
C ASN A 511 -15.56 -32.01 -6.31
N PRO A 512 -15.65 -31.39 -5.12
CA PRO A 512 -14.50 -30.72 -4.53
C PRO A 512 -13.39 -31.70 -4.12
N VAL A 513 -12.18 -31.41 -4.58
CA VAL A 513 -10.95 -31.97 -4.04
C VAL A 513 -10.25 -30.85 -3.27
N VAL A 514 -9.89 -31.08 -2.01
CA VAL A 514 -9.26 -30.08 -1.15
C VAL A 514 -8.02 -30.63 -0.50
N ALA A 515 -6.90 -29.95 -0.66
CA ALA A 515 -5.68 -30.22 0.09
C ALA A 515 -5.52 -29.17 1.21
N SER A 516 -5.17 -29.59 2.43
CA SER A 516 -5.06 -28.70 3.60
C SER A 516 -4.01 -29.16 4.61
N ALA A 517 -3.66 -28.29 5.56
CA ALA A 517 -2.82 -28.65 6.72
C ALA A 517 -3.65 -29.26 7.86
N GLY A 518 -3.16 -30.36 8.45
CA GLY A 518 -3.81 -31.10 9.54
C GLY A 518 -3.74 -30.44 10.92
N GLN A 519 -4.69 -30.76 11.81
CA GLN A 519 -4.79 -30.23 13.18
C GLN A 519 -3.73 -30.83 14.14
N SER A 520 -3.88 -32.10 14.48
CA SER A 520 -3.16 -32.77 15.58
C SER A 520 -2.08 -33.74 15.08
N ASP A 521 -2.23 -34.23 13.85
CA ASP A 521 -1.21 -34.94 13.08
C ASP A 521 -0.24 -33.98 12.38
N GLN A 522 -0.64 -32.72 12.17
CA GLN A 522 0.11 -31.65 11.47
C GLN A 522 0.54 -31.99 10.03
N GLY A 523 0.07 -33.12 9.48
CA GLY A 523 0.40 -33.61 8.16
C GLY A 523 -0.42 -32.95 7.04
N LEU A 524 -0.02 -33.23 5.80
CA LEU A 524 -0.83 -32.87 4.64
C LEU A 524 -2.09 -33.76 4.62
N ARG A 525 -3.26 -33.13 4.50
CA ARG A 525 -4.55 -33.79 4.31
C ARG A 525 -4.97 -33.59 2.85
N VAL A 526 -5.43 -34.64 2.18
CA VAL A 526 -6.09 -34.55 0.87
C VAL A 526 -7.47 -35.17 1.00
N VAL A 527 -8.49 -34.35 0.81
CA VAL A 527 -9.90 -34.74 0.78
C VAL A 527 -10.35 -34.78 -0.67
N HIS A 528 -10.92 -35.89 -1.12
CA HIS A 528 -11.67 -35.96 -2.38
C HIS A 528 -13.13 -36.19 -2.04
N CYS A 529 -14.01 -35.25 -2.35
CA CYS A 529 -15.42 -35.39 -2.08
C CYS A 529 -16.07 -36.40 -3.03
N GLY A 530 -17.09 -37.13 -2.57
CA GLY A 530 -17.81 -38.10 -3.39
C GLY A 530 -19.05 -37.55 -4.09
N ASP A 531 -19.40 -36.28 -3.83
CA ASP A 531 -20.40 -35.49 -4.54
C ASP A 531 -20.04 -33.99 -4.48
N ALA A 532 -20.70 -33.17 -5.32
CA ALA A 532 -20.49 -31.73 -5.44
C ALA A 532 -20.72 -30.92 -4.14
N ASN A 533 -21.44 -31.47 -3.16
CA ASN A 533 -21.71 -30.86 -1.86
C ASN A 533 -20.86 -31.47 -0.73
N CYS A 534 -19.95 -32.40 -1.05
CA CYS A 534 -19.17 -33.17 -0.09
C CYS A 534 -20.02 -33.94 0.95
N SER A 535 -21.23 -34.36 0.58
CA SER A 535 -22.20 -34.94 1.51
C SER A 535 -22.03 -36.46 1.74
N ALA A 536 -21.45 -37.18 0.77
CA ALA A 536 -21.24 -38.63 0.81
C ALA A 536 -19.95 -39.06 0.10
N ASN A 537 -19.51 -40.29 0.42
CA ASN A 537 -18.39 -40.99 -0.25
C ASN A 537 -17.05 -40.22 -0.30
N ASN A 538 -16.79 -39.34 0.67
CA ASN A 538 -15.55 -38.58 0.73
C ASN A 538 -14.35 -39.49 1.09
N SER A 539 -13.27 -39.39 0.34
CA SER A 539 -11.97 -40.01 0.65
C SER A 539 -11.05 -39.02 1.36
N ILE A 540 -10.23 -39.51 2.30
CA ILE A 540 -9.26 -38.69 3.04
C ILE A 540 -7.92 -39.43 3.07
N ALA A 541 -6.86 -38.78 2.58
CA ALA A 541 -5.49 -39.29 2.59
C ALA A 541 -4.55 -38.41 3.41
N SER A 542 -3.49 -39.02 3.95
CA SER A 542 -2.43 -38.34 4.71
C SER A 542 -1.04 -38.85 4.29
N PRO A 543 -0.56 -38.48 3.09
CA PRO A 543 0.55 -39.18 2.42
C PRO A 543 1.95 -38.86 2.96
N ASP A 544 2.10 -38.00 3.97
CA ASP A 544 3.41 -37.57 4.51
C ASP A 544 3.66 -37.99 6.00
N PHE A 545 3.10 -39.14 6.36
CA PHE A 545 3.13 -39.80 7.68
C PHE A 545 4.26 -40.87 7.71
N PRO A 546 5.04 -41.12 8.80
CA PRO A 546 4.53 -41.26 10.17
C PRO A 546 5.42 -40.68 11.32
N VAL A 547 6.24 -39.65 11.09
CA VAL A 547 7.14 -39.11 12.14
C VAL A 547 6.94 -37.61 12.33
N PHE A 548 6.34 -37.24 13.45
CA PHE A 548 6.08 -35.87 13.84
C PHE A 548 6.40 -35.62 15.33
N PRO A 549 7.52 -34.95 15.67
CA PRO A 549 7.61 -34.25 16.96
C PRO A 549 6.63 -33.07 16.97
N ALA A 550 6.38 -32.50 18.14
CA ALA A 550 5.64 -31.23 18.21
C ALA A 550 6.33 -30.16 17.33
N ASN A 551 5.52 -29.42 16.55
CA ASN A 551 5.90 -28.34 15.60
C ASN A 551 6.21 -28.78 14.16
N ALA A 552 5.57 -29.82 13.64
CA ALA A 552 5.71 -30.27 12.26
C ALA A 552 4.67 -29.69 11.29
N ASP A 553 4.67 -28.36 11.22
CA ASP A 553 3.70 -27.54 10.48
C ASP A 553 3.77 -27.74 8.95
N VAL A 554 2.63 -28.02 8.31
CA VAL A 554 2.45 -27.99 6.85
C VAL A 554 1.93 -26.62 6.44
N ARG A 555 2.59 -25.99 5.45
CA ARG A 555 2.29 -24.62 5.03
C ARG A 555 2.11 -24.49 3.53
N GLY A 556 1.30 -23.51 3.13
CA GLY A 556 1.21 -23.07 1.75
C GLY A 556 0.78 -24.18 0.80
N VAL A 557 -0.29 -24.91 1.13
CA VAL A 557 -0.77 -26.00 0.29
C VAL A 557 -1.40 -25.41 -0.98
N SER A 558 -1.02 -25.93 -2.14
CA SER A 558 -1.70 -25.67 -3.40
C SER A 558 -1.89 -26.97 -4.16
N LEU A 559 -3.11 -27.16 -4.63
CA LEU A 559 -3.62 -28.34 -5.32
C LEU A 559 -3.97 -27.98 -6.77
N VAL A 560 -3.60 -28.86 -7.70
CA VAL A 560 -4.26 -29.02 -9.00
C VAL A 560 -4.52 -30.49 -9.27
N LEU A 561 -5.39 -30.78 -10.24
CA LEU A 561 -5.65 -32.14 -10.69
C LEU A 561 -4.97 -32.34 -12.04
N ASP A 562 -4.38 -33.52 -12.25
CA ASP A 562 -3.86 -33.92 -13.56
C ASP A 562 -4.97 -34.28 -14.56
N GLY A 563 -4.60 -34.60 -15.80
CA GLY A 563 -5.55 -35.00 -16.85
C GLY A 563 -6.33 -36.30 -16.56
N LEU A 564 -6.01 -37.01 -15.48
CA LEU A 564 -6.70 -38.19 -14.96
C LEU A 564 -7.50 -37.90 -13.68
N GLY A 565 -7.49 -36.66 -13.20
CA GLY A 565 -8.11 -36.24 -11.95
C GLY A 565 -7.26 -36.50 -10.69
N TYR A 566 -5.98 -36.85 -10.83
CA TYR A 566 -5.13 -37.20 -9.69
C TYR A 566 -4.62 -35.94 -9.00
N PRO A 567 -4.68 -35.85 -7.66
CA PRO A 567 -4.19 -34.69 -6.93
C PRO A 567 -2.67 -34.51 -7.10
N VAL A 568 -2.28 -33.31 -7.52
CA VAL A 568 -0.91 -32.83 -7.57
C VAL A 568 -0.81 -31.66 -6.60
N VAL A 569 -0.12 -31.89 -5.48
CA VAL A 569 -0.10 -30.96 -4.35
C VAL A 569 1.31 -30.48 -4.08
N SER A 570 1.55 -29.18 -4.27
CA SER A 570 2.74 -28.51 -3.75
C SER A 570 2.48 -28.03 -2.32
N PHE A 571 3.44 -28.26 -1.41
CA PHE A 571 3.31 -27.84 -0.01
C PHE A 571 4.68 -27.73 0.65
N PHE A 572 4.75 -26.97 1.74
CA PHE A 572 5.97 -26.83 2.53
C PHE A 572 5.89 -27.61 3.85
N ARG A 573 7.00 -28.27 4.22
CA ARG A 573 7.18 -29.00 5.47
C ARG A 573 8.16 -28.28 6.39
N ALA A 574 7.63 -27.60 7.42
CA ALA A 574 8.42 -26.76 8.30
C ALA A 574 9.38 -27.54 9.22
N ASP A 575 9.05 -28.77 9.63
CA ASP A 575 9.98 -29.62 10.40
C ASP A 575 11.19 -30.13 9.60
N LYS A 576 11.10 -30.08 8.27
CA LYS A 576 12.17 -30.52 7.36
C LYS A 576 12.79 -29.37 6.58
N ASN A 577 12.26 -28.16 6.70
CA ASN A 577 12.50 -27.04 5.80
C ASN A 577 12.40 -27.41 4.31
N GLN A 578 11.43 -28.26 3.92
CA GLN A 578 11.35 -28.81 2.56
C GLN A 578 10.11 -28.35 1.80
N LEU A 579 10.33 -27.76 0.62
CA LEU A 579 9.31 -27.70 -0.42
C LEU A 579 9.15 -29.10 -1.03
N LYS A 580 7.93 -29.62 -0.98
CA LYS A 580 7.57 -30.94 -1.50
C LYS A 580 6.50 -30.85 -2.58
N LEU A 581 6.59 -31.78 -3.53
CA LEU A 581 5.48 -32.16 -4.39
C LEU A 581 4.99 -33.54 -3.97
N LEU A 582 3.69 -33.66 -3.78
CA LEU A 582 2.97 -34.91 -3.86
C LEU A 582 2.35 -34.99 -5.27
N HIS A 583 2.64 -36.07 -6.01
CA HIS A 583 1.80 -36.47 -7.14
C HIS A 583 1.16 -37.80 -6.79
N CYS A 584 -0.16 -37.80 -6.65
CA CYS A 584 -0.92 -38.99 -6.28
C CYS A 584 -0.94 -40.01 -7.43
N GLY A 585 -1.04 -41.30 -7.08
CA GLY A 585 -1.17 -42.39 -8.05
C GLY A 585 -2.62 -42.73 -8.43
N ASP A 586 -3.58 -42.05 -7.81
CA ASP A 586 -5.02 -42.22 -7.98
C ASP A 586 -5.77 -40.96 -7.51
N VAL A 587 -7.04 -40.81 -7.91
CA VAL A 587 -7.90 -39.67 -7.54
C VAL A 587 -8.05 -39.45 -6.03
N ASN A 588 -8.03 -40.51 -5.23
CA ASN A 588 -8.20 -40.42 -3.77
C ASN A 588 -6.87 -40.21 -3.03
N CYS A 589 -5.74 -40.25 -3.74
CA CYS A 589 -4.39 -40.26 -3.18
C CYS A 589 -4.11 -41.37 -2.15
N THR A 590 -4.76 -42.53 -2.30
CA THR A 590 -4.65 -43.64 -1.33
C THR A 590 -3.68 -44.74 -1.75
N GLY A 591 -3.20 -44.70 -2.99
CA GLY A 591 -2.43 -45.77 -3.63
C GLY A 591 -0.93 -45.75 -3.33
N PRO A 592 -0.25 -46.91 -3.52
CA PRO A 592 1.19 -47.05 -3.27
C PRO A 592 2.07 -46.32 -4.30
N ASN A 593 1.49 -45.86 -5.41
CA ASN A 593 2.18 -45.17 -6.49
C ASN A 593 2.29 -43.65 -6.27
N ASN A 594 1.80 -43.13 -5.13
CA ASN A 594 2.02 -41.75 -4.73
C ASN A 594 3.52 -41.43 -4.72
N THR A 595 3.93 -40.41 -5.47
CA THR A 595 5.32 -39.94 -5.44
C THR A 595 5.42 -38.69 -4.57
N MET A 596 6.51 -38.61 -3.80
CA MET A 596 6.81 -37.46 -2.96
C MET A 596 8.22 -36.96 -3.25
N SER A 597 8.30 -35.86 -3.99
CA SER A 597 9.56 -35.29 -4.48
C SER A 597 9.93 -34.05 -3.67
N ILE A 598 11.20 -33.95 -3.28
CA ILE A 598 11.78 -32.72 -2.72
C ILE A 598 12.19 -31.85 -3.91
N LEU A 599 11.56 -30.68 -4.02
CA LEU A 599 11.54 -29.89 -5.25
C LEU A 599 12.77 -28.98 -5.41
N ASP A 600 13.16 -28.31 -4.33
CA ASP A 600 14.38 -27.51 -4.27
C ASP A 600 15.11 -27.76 -2.94
N PRO A 601 16.14 -28.63 -2.94
CA PRO A 601 16.99 -28.87 -1.79
C PRO A 601 17.81 -27.66 -1.32
N GLY A 602 17.86 -26.57 -2.10
CA GLY A 602 18.48 -25.29 -1.73
C GLY A 602 17.50 -24.27 -1.13
N ALA A 603 16.18 -24.51 -1.22
CA ALA A 603 15.14 -23.72 -0.56
C ALA A 603 14.87 -24.28 0.84
N GLN A 604 15.77 -23.98 1.80
CA GLN A 604 15.79 -24.56 3.15
C GLN A 604 15.65 -23.49 4.25
N ALA A 605 14.47 -22.87 4.39
CA ALA A 605 14.19 -21.92 5.48
C ALA A 605 13.00 -22.32 6.38
N ALA A 606 13.00 -21.91 7.64
CA ALA A 606 11.93 -22.23 8.59
C ALA A 606 10.59 -21.50 8.31
N ASP A 607 10.58 -20.58 7.34
CA ASP A 607 9.50 -19.61 7.11
C ASP A 607 8.97 -19.57 5.67
N HIS A 608 9.21 -20.58 4.82
CA HIS A 608 8.41 -20.70 3.60
C HIS A 608 6.93 -20.92 3.98
N ARG A 609 6.03 -20.07 3.48
CA ARG A 609 4.60 -20.09 3.84
C ARG A 609 3.65 -20.35 2.67
N SER A 610 4.17 -20.39 1.43
CA SER A 610 3.33 -20.39 0.23
C SER A 610 4.02 -21.02 -0.99
N THR A 611 3.28 -21.89 -1.68
CA THR A 611 3.56 -22.37 -3.02
C THR A 611 2.24 -22.43 -3.79
N SER A 612 2.29 -22.26 -5.11
CA SER A 612 1.19 -22.51 -6.03
C SER A 612 1.68 -23.38 -7.17
N VAL A 613 0.90 -24.40 -7.49
CA VAL A 613 1.15 -25.32 -8.60
C VAL A 613 0.12 -25.11 -9.70
N THR A 614 0.56 -25.30 -10.93
CA THR A 614 -0.25 -25.54 -12.12
C THR A 614 0.40 -26.65 -12.93
N LEU A 615 -0.20 -27.07 -14.03
CA LEU A 615 0.38 -28.09 -14.92
C LEU A 615 0.64 -27.49 -16.30
N ASP A 616 1.75 -27.86 -16.92
CA ASP A 616 1.99 -27.60 -18.34
C ASP A 616 1.04 -28.45 -19.22
N PRO A 617 0.95 -28.18 -20.54
CA PRO A 617 0.11 -28.97 -21.45
C PRO A 617 0.50 -30.46 -21.59
N SER A 618 1.64 -30.87 -21.02
CA SER A 618 2.11 -32.27 -20.97
C SER A 618 1.81 -32.95 -19.63
N GLY A 619 1.17 -32.26 -18.68
CA GLY A 619 0.87 -32.75 -17.33
C GLY A 619 2.04 -32.64 -16.34
N ASN A 620 3.12 -31.91 -16.68
CA ASN A 620 4.22 -31.69 -15.75
C ASN A 620 3.88 -30.51 -14.80
N PRO A 621 4.13 -30.64 -13.49
CA PRO A 621 3.94 -29.53 -12.57
C PRO A 621 4.83 -28.35 -12.90
N VAL A 622 4.23 -27.16 -12.88
CA VAL A 622 4.92 -25.87 -12.88
C VAL A 622 4.55 -25.14 -11.59
N ILE A 623 5.54 -24.79 -10.79
CA ILE A 623 5.36 -24.46 -9.38
C ILE A 623 6.00 -23.11 -9.09
N ALA A 624 5.18 -22.11 -8.83
CA ALA A 624 5.61 -20.84 -8.28
C ALA A 624 5.64 -20.93 -6.76
N TYR A 625 6.75 -20.60 -6.12
CA TYR A 625 6.80 -20.53 -4.67
C TYR A 625 7.69 -19.40 -4.19
N TRP A 626 7.40 -18.98 -2.95
CA TRP A 626 8.26 -18.06 -2.26
C TRP A 626 9.47 -18.82 -1.71
N ASP A 627 10.63 -18.62 -2.30
CA ASP A 627 11.89 -19.02 -1.69
C ASP A 627 12.33 -17.96 -0.68
N THR A 628 12.05 -18.18 0.60
CA THR A 628 12.47 -17.28 1.69
C THR A 628 13.96 -17.41 2.00
N ALA A 629 14.59 -18.56 1.75
CA ALA A 629 16.02 -18.76 1.93
C ALA A 629 16.84 -17.92 0.94
N ASN A 630 16.42 -17.91 -0.33
CA ASN A 630 17.11 -17.21 -1.42
C ASN A 630 16.46 -15.87 -1.80
N SER A 631 15.41 -15.44 -1.09
CA SER A 631 14.62 -14.23 -1.38
C SER A 631 14.23 -14.15 -2.87
N ALA A 632 13.48 -15.14 -3.34
CA ALA A 632 13.11 -15.25 -4.74
C ALA A 632 11.69 -15.78 -4.93
N LEU A 633 11.01 -15.26 -5.95
CA LEU A 633 9.99 -16.04 -6.63
C LEU A 633 10.77 -17.06 -7.47
N LYS A 634 10.65 -18.34 -7.10
CA LYS A 634 11.14 -19.43 -7.93
C LYS A 634 9.98 -20.05 -8.69
N VAL A 635 10.25 -20.35 -9.95
CA VAL A 635 9.38 -21.18 -10.80
C VAL A 635 10.14 -22.46 -11.11
N ILE A 636 9.67 -23.57 -10.58
CA ILE A 636 10.11 -24.89 -10.99
C ILE A 636 9.23 -25.34 -12.14
N HIS A 637 9.85 -25.68 -13.26
CA HIS A 637 9.21 -26.48 -14.30
C HIS A 637 9.74 -27.91 -14.15
N CYS A 638 8.87 -28.83 -13.76
CA CYS A 638 9.23 -30.23 -13.62
C CYS A 638 9.55 -30.85 -14.98
N GLY A 639 10.52 -31.76 -15.03
CA GLY A 639 10.86 -32.49 -16.27
C GLY A 639 10.03 -33.76 -16.49
N ASN A 640 9.23 -34.14 -15.50
CA ASN A 640 8.21 -35.18 -15.56
C ASN A 640 7.10 -34.88 -14.54
N ALA A 641 5.95 -35.57 -14.64
CA ALA A 641 4.81 -35.40 -13.73
C ALA A 641 5.17 -35.53 -12.23
N ALA A 642 6.04 -36.48 -11.87
CA ALA A 642 6.49 -36.69 -10.50
C ALA A 642 7.53 -35.65 -10.00
N CYS A 643 7.99 -34.75 -10.86
CA CYS A 643 9.12 -33.83 -10.60
C CYS A 643 10.39 -34.53 -10.09
N SER A 644 10.68 -35.74 -10.59
CA SER A 644 11.81 -36.57 -10.13
C SER A 644 13.06 -36.47 -11.01
N SER A 645 12.95 -35.90 -12.22
CA SER A 645 14.08 -35.75 -13.15
C SER A 645 13.81 -34.64 -14.17
N GLY A 646 14.87 -34.01 -14.68
CA GLY A 646 14.76 -32.99 -15.74
C GLY A 646 14.20 -31.64 -15.30
N ASN A 647 14.03 -31.44 -13.99
CA ASN A 647 13.47 -30.21 -13.43
C ASN A 647 14.36 -29.00 -13.75
N THR A 648 13.75 -27.93 -14.23
CA THR A 648 14.38 -26.61 -14.34
C THR A 648 13.90 -25.75 -13.19
N ILE A 649 14.83 -25.14 -12.45
CA ILE A 649 14.53 -24.16 -11.40
C ILE A 649 14.95 -22.79 -11.92
N ALA A 650 13.97 -21.96 -12.26
CA ALA A 650 14.22 -20.55 -12.57
C ALA A 650 13.94 -19.70 -11.32
N SER A 651 14.72 -18.63 -11.16
CA SER A 651 14.43 -17.55 -10.22
C SER A 651 14.03 -16.30 -11.03
N PRO A 652 12.87 -16.30 -11.72
CA PRO A 652 12.50 -15.24 -12.66
C PRO A 652 12.36 -13.87 -12.01
N ALA A 653 12.14 -13.80 -10.70
CA ALA A 653 12.27 -12.59 -9.92
C ALA A 653 12.98 -12.88 -8.59
N THR A 654 14.06 -12.16 -8.32
CA THR A 654 14.84 -12.23 -7.07
C THR A 654 14.82 -10.86 -6.37
N GLY A 655 14.62 -10.86 -5.05
CA GLY A 655 14.64 -9.65 -4.24
C GLY A 655 13.95 -9.86 -2.88
N PRO A 656 14.09 -8.91 -1.94
CA PRO A 656 13.53 -9.03 -0.61
C PRO A 656 12.04 -9.35 -0.66
N ASN A 657 11.68 -10.54 -0.14
CA ASN A 657 10.31 -11.04 -0.08
C ASN A 657 9.58 -11.00 -1.44
N VAL A 658 10.29 -11.31 -2.51
CA VAL A 658 9.70 -11.52 -3.84
C VAL A 658 9.09 -12.92 -3.89
N GLY A 659 7.84 -13.03 -4.34
CA GLY A 659 7.14 -14.30 -4.48
C GLY A 659 6.17 -14.66 -3.35
N ILE A 660 5.81 -13.71 -2.47
CA ILE A 660 4.82 -13.89 -1.38
C ILE A 660 3.49 -14.39 -1.96
N GLN A 661 2.93 -15.44 -1.36
CA GLN A 661 1.61 -16.01 -1.68
C GLN A 661 1.34 -16.02 -3.20
N PRO A 662 2.21 -16.66 -4.00
CA PRO A 662 2.14 -16.57 -5.45
C PRO A 662 1.01 -17.48 -5.95
N SER A 663 0.38 -17.13 -7.07
CA SER A 663 -0.58 -17.94 -7.79
C SER A 663 -0.16 -18.09 -9.24
N ILE A 664 -0.01 -19.32 -9.72
CA ILE A 664 0.46 -19.61 -11.08
C ILE A 664 -0.67 -20.14 -11.98
N LYS A 665 -0.61 -19.77 -13.26
CA LYS A 665 -1.38 -20.31 -14.39
C LYS A 665 -0.47 -20.43 -15.61
N ILE A 666 -0.93 -21.08 -16.67
CA ILE A 666 -0.21 -21.21 -17.95
C ILE A 666 -1.01 -20.46 -19.03
N ASP A 667 -0.33 -19.66 -19.85
CA ASP A 667 -0.91 -19.13 -21.10
C ASP A 667 -1.14 -20.28 -22.08
N GLY A 668 -2.41 -20.58 -22.38
CA GLY A 668 -2.82 -21.74 -23.18
C GLY A 668 -2.32 -21.72 -24.63
N GLU A 669 -1.89 -20.58 -25.15
CA GLU A 669 -1.34 -20.46 -26.51
C GLU A 669 0.17 -20.69 -26.59
N THR A 670 0.92 -20.27 -25.57
CA THR A 670 2.40 -20.27 -25.59
C THR A 670 3.02 -21.32 -24.69
N GLY A 671 2.26 -21.87 -23.74
CA GLY A 671 2.78 -22.70 -22.65
C GLY A 671 3.59 -21.92 -21.61
N ASN A 672 3.66 -20.59 -21.72
CA ASN A 672 4.44 -19.76 -20.80
C ASN A 672 3.70 -19.59 -19.47
N PRO A 673 4.39 -19.76 -18.32
CA PRO A 673 3.79 -19.47 -17.04
C PRO A 673 3.45 -18.00 -16.85
N ILE A 674 2.27 -17.78 -16.28
CA ILE A 674 1.82 -16.51 -15.74
C ILE A 674 1.74 -16.67 -14.24
N VAL A 675 2.50 -15.88 -13.48
CA VAL A 675 2.51 -15.92 -12.02
C VAL A 675 2.03 -14.58 -11.50
N SER A 676 0.91 -14.58 -10.78
CA SER A 676 0.57 -13.48 -9.88
C SER A 676 1.33 -13.70 -8.57
N TYR A 677 1.92 -12.66 -8.00
CA TYR A 677 2.62 -12.79 -6.72
C TYR A 677 2.71 -11.46 -5.99
N GLY A 678 2.58 -11.57 -4.67
CA GLY A 678 3.08 -10.53 -3.78
C GLY A 678 4.59 -10.42 -3.90
N THR A 679 5.11 -9.20 -3.84
CA THR A 679 6.45 -8.99 -3.30
C THR A 679 6.32 -8.32 -1.93
N SER A 680 7.43 -7.96 -1.28
CA SER A 680 7.41 -6.95 -0.21
C SER A 680 6.46 -5.80 -0.53
N ASN A 681 6.49 -5.37 -1.79
CA ASN A 681 6.09 -4.06 -2.28
C ASN A 681 5.54 -4.15 -3.73
N SER A 682 4.78 -5.19 -4.05
CA SER A 682 4.07 -5.34 -5.35
C SER A 682 2.96 -6.35 -5.20
N MET A 683 1.92 -6.20 -5.99
CA MET A 683 1.31 -7.31 -6.66
C MET A 683 1.84 -7.26 -8.08
N SER A 684 2.53 -8.31 -8.47
CA SER A 684 3.10 -8.45 -9.80
C SER A 684 2.42 -9.57 -10.55
N ILE A 685 2.29 -9.38 -11.86
CA ILE A 685 2.14 -10.45 -12.83
C ILE A 685 3.49 -10.62 -13.51
N LEU A 686 4.09 -11.80 -13.37
CA LEU A 686 5.14 -12.30 -14.25
C LEU A 686 4.46 -13.04 -15.39
N TYR A 687 4.72 -12.61 -16.63
CA TYR A 687 4.50 -13.40 -17.83
C TYR A 687 5.86 -13.92 -18.29
N CYS A 688 6.10 -15.23 -18.23
CA CYS A 688 7.39 -15.81 -18.60
C CYS A 688 7.62 -15.74 -20.13
N GLY A 689 8.87 -15.56 -20.55
CA GLY A 689 9.21 -15.50 -21.99
C GLY A 689 9.42 -16.86 -22.63
N ASN A 690 9.54 -17.90 -21.81
CA ASN A 690 9.53 -19.30 -22.22
C ASN A 690 8.88 -20.16 -21.12
N THR A 691 8.54 -21.41 -21.46
CA THR A 691 7.89 -22.38 -20.56
C THR A 691 8.61 -22.53 -19.23
N THR A 692 9.94 -22.51 -19.24
CA THR A 692 10.78 -22.68 -18.04
C THR A 692 11.03 -21.40 -17.24
N CYS A 693 10.50 -20.25 -17.65
CA CYS A 693 10.78 -18.93 -17.06
C CYS A 693 12.29 -18.55 -17.00
N THR A 694 13.13 -19.11 -17.88
CA THR A 694 14.59 -18.89 -17.87
C THR A 694 15.05 -17.69 -18.69
N ALA A 695 14.24 -17.22 -19.65
CA ALA A 695 14.58 -16.09 -20.51
C ALA A 695 13.32 -15.38 -21.05
N GLY A 696 13.47 -14.11 -21.43
CA GLY A 696 12.41 -13.30 -22.08
C GLY A 696 11.25 -12.89 -21.18
N ASN A 697 11.36 -13.10 -19.87
CA ASN A 697 10.30 -12.82 -18.89
C ASN A 697 9.91 -11.33 -18.87
N VAL A 698 8.61 -11.07 -18.83
CA VAL A 698 8.00 -9.75 -18.65
C VAL A 698 7.30 -9.74 -17.30
N THR A 699 7.88 -9.06 -16.32
CA THR A 699 7.19 -8.76 -15.07
C THR A 699 6.54 -7.39 -15.17
N THR A 700 5.22 -7.36 -15.01
CA THR A 700 4.46 -6.14 -14.81
C THR A 700 3.97 -6.10 -13.37
N ALA A 701 4.43 -5.08 -12.66
CA ALA A 701 3.94 -4.78 -11.34
C ALA A 701 2.57 -4.08 -11.53
N VAL A 702 1.51 -4.90 -11.51
CA VAL A 702 0.11 -4.52 -11.80
C VAL A 702 -0.52 -3.72 -10.68
N ASP A 703 0.03 -3.89 -9.48
CA ASP A 703 -0.12 -2.99 -8.37
C ASP A 703 1.31 -2.79 -7.79
N PRO A 704 2.01 -1.72 -8.18
CA PRO A 704 3.48 -1.69 -8.15
C PRO A 704 4.27 -1.26 -6.90
N THR A 705 3.74 -1.37 -5.68
CA THR A 705 4.31 -0.58 -4.56
C THR A 705 4.07 -1.10 -3.13
N SER A 706 2.87 -1.56 -2.78
CA SER A 706 2.38 -1.73 -1.42
C SER A 706 1.47 -2.98 -1.17
N GLN A 707 2.14 -4.07 -0.83
CA GLN A 707 1.79 -5.50 -0.66
C GLN A 707 0.39 -6.11 -0.97
N GLY A 708 0.38 -6.99 -1.98
CA GLY A 708 -0.64 -7.99 -2.22
C GLY A 708 -0.29 -9.29 -1.50
N GLN A 709 -1.14 -9.69 -0.57
CA GLN A 709 -1.12 -10.98 0.10
C GLN A 709 -2.28 -11.84 -0.40
N ASP A 710 -2.24 -13.14 -0.09
CA ASP A 710 -3.28 -14.12 -0.47
C ASP A 710 -3.71 -13.96 -1.94
N SER A 711 -2.71 -13.90 -2.83
CA SER A 711 -3.00 -13.65 -4.23
C SER A 711 -3.55 -14.90 -4.90
N ALA A 712 -4.59 -14.71 -5.70
CA ALA A 712 -5.18 -15.72 -6.54
C ALA A 712 -5.14 -15.22 -7.99
N LEU A 713 -4.81 -16.10 -8.93
CA LEU A 713 -4.73 -15.82 -10.36
C LEU A 713 -5.64 -16.75 -11.15
N VAL A 714 -6.36 -16.14 -12.07
CA VAL A 714 -7.07 -16.78 -13.18
C VAL A 714 -6.79 -16.00 -14.47
N LEU A 715 -7.09 -16.60 -15.63
CA LEU A 715 -6.91 -15.97 -16.93
C LEU A 715 -8.26 -15.81 -17.63
N ASP A 716 -8.47 -14.70 -18.31
CA ASP A 716 -9.66 -14.46 -19.15
C ASP A 716 -9.64 -15.33 -20.43
N ALA A 717 -10.70 -15.20 -21.24
CA ALA A 717 -10.83 -15.92 -22.50
C ALA A 717 -9.73 -15.59 -23.55
N ASN A 718 -8.93 -14.54 -23.33
CA ASN A 718 -7.81 -14.10 -24.16
C ASN A 718 -6.45 -14.41 -23.51
N ASN A 719 -6.43 -15.23 -22.44
CA ASN A 719 -5.26 -15.49 -21.58
C ASN A 719 -4.72 -14.24 -20.83
N ASN A 720 -5.52 -13.18 -20.66
CA ASN A 720 -5.17 -12.01 -19.87
C ASN A 720 -5.35 -12.28 -18.36
N PRO A 721 -4.43 -11.85 -17.50
CA PRO A 721 -4.52 -12.07 -16.06
C PRO A 721 -5.68 -11.33 -15.40
N VAL A 722 -6.38 -12.07 -14.54
CA VAL A 722 -7.33 -11.54 -13.55
C VAL A 722 -6.90 -12.04 -12.18
N ALA A 723 -6.64 -11.11 -11.27
CA ALA A 723 -6.13 -11.42 -9.93
C ALA A 723 -6.92 -10.71 -8.85
N SER A 724 -7.23 -11.41 -7.75
CA SER A 724 -7.50 -10.78 -6.46
C SER A 724 -6.36 -11.07 -5.52
N TYR A 725 -6.24 -10.16 -4.57
CA TYR A 725 -5.27 -10.22 -3.50
C TYR A 725 -5.86 -9.40 -2.36
N TYR A 726 -5.52 -9.79 -1.14
CA TYR A 726 -5.76 -8.98 0.05
C TYR A 726 -4.68 -7.90 0.14
N VAL A 727 -5.05 -6.64 0.39
CA VAL A 727 -4.07 -5.70 0.91
C VAL A 727 -3.96 -5.89 2.40
N THR A 728 -2.75 -5.97 2.91
CA THR A 728 -2.50 -5.74 4.34
C THR A 728 -2.99 -4.37 4.85
N THR A 729 -3.30 -3.42 3.96
CA THR A 729 -3.47 -2.00 4.29
C THR A 729 -4.69 -1.34 3.65
N GLY A 730 -5.45 -0.64 4.49
CA GLY A 730 -6.87 -0.40 4.24
C GLY A 730 -7.69 -1.70 4.31
N LYS A 731 -7.03 -2.83 4.61
CA LYS A 731 -7.56 -4.18 4.89
C LYS A 731 -8.54 -4.77 3.86
N HIS A 732 -8.60 -4.23 2.65
CA HIS A 732 -9.60 -4.60 1.66
C HIS A 732 -9.03 -5.50 0.55
N ILE A 733 -9.87 -5.75 -0.45
CA ILE A 733 -9.53 -6.42 -1.71
C ILE A 733 -9.55 -5.41 -2.83
N LYS A 734 -8.71 -5.58 -3.84
CA LYS A 734 -9.19 -5.38 -5.22
C LYS A 734 -9.18 -6.67 -6.01
N VAL A 735 -10.00 -6.59 -7.03
CA VAL A 735 -9.86 -7.27 -8.30
C VAL A 735 -8.98 -6.41 -9.21
N LEU A 736 -8.09 -7.07 -9.93
CA LEU A 736 -7.42 -6.58 -11.13
C LEU A 736 -7.94 -7.40 -12.31
N HIS A 737 -8.24 -6.73 -13.43
CA HIS A 737 -8.35 -7.35 -14.74
C HIS A 737 -7.42 -6.64 -15.71
N CYS A 738 -6.47 -7.38 -16.28
CA CYS A 738 -5.56 -6.90 -17.30
C CYS A 738 -6.19 -6.92 -18.69
N ALA A 739 -5.90 -5.91 -19.51
CA ALA A 739 -6.31 -5.89 -20.92
C ALA A 739 -5.36 -6.70 -21.84
N THR A 740 -4.23 -7.19 -21.30
CA THR A 740 -3.15 -7.85 -22.04
C THR A 740 -2.55 -9.00 -21.21
N LYS A 741 -1.98 -10.03 -21.87
CA LYS A 741 -1.38 -11.20 -21.20
C LYS A 741 -0.25 -10.87 -20.23
N SER A 742 0.52 -9.82 -20.54
CA SER A 742 1.59 -9.29 -19.71
C SER A 742 1.12 -8.20 -18.75
N CYS A 743 -0.14 -7.79 -18.78
CA CYS A 743 -0.70 -6.64 -18.06
C CYS A 743 -0.06 -5.28 -18.34
N GLN A 744 0.74 -5.17 -19.40
CA GLN A 744 1.28 -3.90 -19.91
C GLN A 744 0.21 -3.07 -20.61
#